data_AF-A0A2T4UF31-F1
#
_entry.id   AF-A0A2T4UF31-F1
#
_cell.length_a   1.000
_cell.length_b   1.000
_cell.length_c   1.000
_cell.angle_alpha   90.00
_cell.angle_beta   90.00
_cell.angle_gamma   90.00
#
_symmetry.space_group_name_H-M   'P 1'
#
loop_
_entity.id
_entity.type
_entity.pdbx_description
1 polymer ?
#
loop_
_entity_poly.entity_id
_entity_poly.type
_entity_poly.pdbx_seq_one_letter_code
_entity_poly.pdbx_strand_id
1 'polypeptide(L)'
;MFRPIVAALAGAALLSPAAATAAPRYDVTVARTAFGIPHIKAKDYASLGYGYATALAQDTLCTLAESYVTVNGERSRWFGPDKGYPIRGNGSTANNLNSDLFYQRIKDRGTVERLVAQEPPVGMKPEIRRAIEGYVAGYNAHLREIGGRDGVDDPTCRGEEWVRPITTMDVFRRFHSLAILASSGVAIDGIAAARPVTGPVDAQATARGIAPGELDRRLGGLGSNAYAIGRKGSRDGHGLLYGNPHFPWQGPERFYQAHLTIPGKVDVTGGSLLGVPIVLIGTTKGMAWSHTVSTARRFVPYQLTLVPGSLTSYVEDGKVKRMRADRVTVQVRRADGSLEPRTRTLWSSEHGPILTSILGLPVFPWTPATAYALYDGNEENFGRLMNHFFDMNHAQTVDQVDGILKRYLGIPWVNTIAADTAGNAYYADVGSIPNISREKYTACNTVLGLALDQLQRLPVLDGSRGACRPATDPEAIAPGILGPKDLPTLRREDHVSNMNDSYWLTNPEQPLEGFSRIIGDERTARTLRTRIGITQLQQRLAGTDGLEGTGFDLQNLMTVGLANRVYSAELWRDDLVAGCGSEACRVLRAWDMRNDLDSKGAVLWQRFVTRLTGATPIPLPGPAGPFAGAFDAGDPVNTPAGLNVLNPLVQTSLLQAVNDLGGAGLPLDATLRQGQTVTRRGEVIPIQGGPSPSGLFNVITPVWDPKKGYTEVVHGSSFMQAVHLKPGCPELRTFLTYGLSTNPRSERTSDQTKEFSAKRWISPPFCARDLEADRSAVRVHTADLGSTTVTVREARGSARPRIVVERAAGRPARVTVRVRRGDAVVRRIARRGTRVAVSPRVRRGAYRVDVTVGSRTVRIAAKQR
;
A
#
# COMPACT_ATOMS: atom_id res chain seq x y z
N MET A 1 -72.07 68.39 21.95
CA MET A 1 -72.36 67.11 21.27
C MET A 1 -71.05 66.51 20.79
N PHE A 2 -70.86 65.23 21.10
CA PHE A 2 -69.59 64.52 21.14
C PHE A 2 -69.01 64.17 19.75
N ARG A 3 -67.68 64.29 19.63
CA ARG A 3 -66.83 63.60 18.65
C ARG A 3 -65.93 62.62 19.43
N PRO A 4 -65.91 61.31 19.15
CA PRO A 4 -64.91 60.43 19.73
C PRO A 4 -63.73 60.23 18.77
N ILE A 5 -62.55 60.33 19.37
CA ILE A 5 -61.23 60.02 18.83
C ILE A 5 -61.00 58.51 18.98
N VAL A 6 -60.58 57.82 17.92
CA VAL A 6 -60.08 56.44 17.98
C VAL A 6 -58.56 56.50 17.99
N ALA A 7 -57.94 56.09 19.10
CA ALA A 7 -56.49 55.92 19.24
C ALA A 7 -56.12 54.44 19.06
N ALA A 8 -55.24 54.17 18.09
CA ALA A 8 -54.64 52.86 17.87
C ALA A 8 -53.31 52.76 18.66
N LEU A 9 -53.20 51.77 19.54
CA LEU A 9 -51.97 51.43 20.26
C LEU A 9 -51.26 50.28 19.52
N ALA A 10 -50.12 50.59 18.90
CA ALA A 10 -49.20 49.62 18.32
C ALA A 10 -48.13 49.23 19.36
N GLY A 11 -48.21 48.02 19.90
CA GLY A 11 -47.15 47.42 20.72
C GLY A 11 -46.16 46.67 19.83
N ALA A 12 -45.00 47.26 19.57
CA ALA A 12 -43.88 46.59 18.90
C ALA A 12 -43.02 45.81 19.92
N ALA A 13 -43.23 44.50 20.01
CA ALA A 13 -42.31 43.60 20.70
C ALA A 13 -41.06 43.38 19.82
N LEU A 14 -39.93 43.96 20.22
CA LEU A 14 -38.61 43.73 19.62
C LEU A 14 -38.10 42.32 19.96
N LEU A 15 -38.49 41.32 19.18
CA LEU A 15 -37.79 40.04 19.13
C LEU A 15 -36.46 40.23 18.39
N SER A 16 -35.35 40.24 19.13
CA SER A 16 -34.02 40.13 18.53
C SER A 16 -33.94 38.83 17.71
N PRO A 17 -33.53 38.86 16.43
CA PRO A 17 -33.36 37.63 15.68
C PRO A 17 -32.19 36.86 16.29
N ALA A 18 -32.48 35.70 16.88
CA ALA A 18 -31.45 34.72 17.21
C ALA A 18 -30.69 34.39 15.93
N ALA A 19 -29.39 34.69 15.90
CA ALA A 19 -28.54 34.41 14.74
C ALA A 19 -28.63 32.90 14.41
N ALA A 20 -29.27 32.57 13.29
CA ALA A 20 -29.39 31.19 12.82
C ALA A 20 -27.98 30.63 12.58
N THR A 21 -27.60 29.63 13.37
CA THR A 21 -26.33 28.91 13.22
C THR A 21 -26.41 27.98 12.02
N ALA A 22 -26.00 28.45 10.84
CA ALA A 22 -25.74 27.54 9.71
C ALA A 22 -24.54 26.63 10.08
N ALA A 23 -24.70 25.32 9.90
CA ALA A 23 -23.64 24.36 10.17
C ALA A 23 -22.45 24.57 9.21
N PRO A 24 -21.20 24.37 9.68
CA PRO A 24 -20.03 24.37 8.80
C PRO A 24 -20.15 23.29 7.72
N ARG A 25 -19.60 23.57 6.53
CA ARG A 25 -19.47 22.60 5.43
C ARG A 25 -18.51 21.47 5.81
N TYR A 26 -17.42 21.80 6.51
CA TYR A 26 -16.49 20.84 7.08
C TYR A 26 -16.16 21.21 8.53
N ASP A 27 -16.16 20.22 9.43
CA ASP A 27 -15.89 20.39 10.86
C ASP A 27 -15.03 19.22 11.36
N VAL A 28 -13.75 19.51 11.56
CA VAL A 28 -12.76 18.49 11.81
C VAL A 28 -11.70 18.96 12.80
N THR A 29 -11.24 18.04 13.63
CA THR A 29 -10.09 18.23 14.51
C THR A 29 -9.01 17.25 14.10
N VAL A 30 -7.83 17.78 13.76
CA VAL A 30 -6.63 16.99 13.51
C VAL A 30 -5.70 17.15 14.71
N ALA A 31 -5.50 16.06 15.46
CA ALA A 31 -4.53 15.98 16.53
C ALA A 31 -3.30 15.22 16.04
N ARG A 32 -2.12 15.86 16.02
CA ARG A 32 -0.85 15.16 15.70
C ARG A 32 -0.12 14.81 16.97
N THR A 33 0.13 13.52 17.19
CA THR A 33 0.85 12.95 18.33
C THR A 33 2.35 12.80 18.00
N ALA A 34 3.09 12.02 18.80
CA ALA A 34 4.50 11.71 18.52
C ALA A 34 4.71 11.27 17.06
N PHE A 35 5.85 11.67 16.47
CA PHE A 35 6.20 11.43 15.06
C PHE A 35 5.21 12.05 14.04
N GLY A 36 4.31 12.92 14.50
CA GLY A 36 3.36 13.62 13.67
C GLY A 36 2.14 12.80 13.25
N ILE A 37 1.93 11.60 13.80
CA ILE A 37 0.82 10.70 13.43
C ILE A 37 -0.51 11.44 13.64
N PRO A 38 -1.33 11.62 12.58
CA PRO A 38 -2.58 12.37 12.66
C PRO A 38 -3.74 11.49 13.16
N HIS A 39 -4.45 12.03 14.15
CA HIS A 39 -5.74 11.54 14.62
C HIS A 39 -6.81 12.53 14.17
N ILE A 40 -7.61 12.12 13.19
CA ILE A 40 -8.64 12.93 12.54
C ILE A 40 -9.99 12.57 13.15
N LYS A 41 -10.56 13.50 13.90
CA LYS A 41 -11.90 13.40 14.47
C LYS A 41 -12.85 14.34 13.75
N ALA A 42 -13.92 13.79 13.18
CA ALA A 42 -14.87 14.52 12.35
C ALA A 42 -16.33 14.22 12.72
N LYS A 43 -17.26 15.03 12.20
CA LYS A 43 -18.72 14.84 12.39
C LYS A 43 -19.36 13.94 11.35
N ASP A 44 -18.77 13.89 10.16
CA ASP A 44 -19.24 13.15 9.00
C ASP A 44 -18.07 12.78 8.07
N TYR A 45 -18.35 11.94 7.07
CA TYR A 45 -17.35 11.44 6.14
C TYR A 45 -16.70 12.54 5.30
N ALA A 46 -17.45 13.58 4.94
CA ALA A 46 -16.90 14.69 4.16
C ALA A 46 -15.86 15.48 4.99
N SER A 47 -16.17 15.75 6.26
CA SER A 47 -15.23 16.37 7.20
C SER A 47 -14.05 15.47 7.53
N LEU A 48 -14.26 14.14 7.60
CA LEU A 48 -13.19 13.15 7.82
C LEU A 48 -12.20 13.14 6.66
N GLY A 49 -12.71 13.07 5.43
CA GLY A 49 -11.90 13.15 4.21
C GLY A 49 -11.12 14.46 4.11
N TYR A 50 -11.76 15.59 4.45
CA TYR A 50 -11.11 16.91 4.50
C TYR A 50 -9.91 16.91 5.45
N GLY A 51 -10.10 16.48 6.70
CA GLY A 51 -9.01 16.46 7.68
C GLY A 51 -7.89 15.50 7.30
N TYR A 52 -8.22 14.33 6.78
CA TYR A 52 -7.23 13.35 6.30
C TYR A 52 -6.38 13.93 5.17
N ALA A 53 -7.01 14.50 4.14
CA ALA A 53 -6.29 15.05 3.00
C ALA A 53 -5.44 16.26 3.35
N THR A 54 -5.90 17.13 4.26
CA THR A 54 -5.09 18.24 4.77
C THR A 54 -3.85 17.72 5.49
N ALA A 55 -3.98 16.70 6.35
CA ALA A 55 -2.84 16.11 7.04
C ALA A 55 -1.87 15.42 6.06
N LEU A 56 -2.40 14.63 5.13
CA LEU A 56 -1.63 13.93 4.10
C LEU A 56 -0.86 14.93 3.22
N ALA A 57 -1.51 15.96 2.71
CA ALA A 57 -0.89 16.97 1.85
C ALA A 57 0.23 17.74 2.56
N GLN A 58 0.07 18.03 3.86
CA GLN A 58 1.15 18.65 4.66
C GLN A 58 2.44 17.83 4.69
N ASP A 59 2.33 16.50 4.60
CA ASP A 59 3.47 15.61 4.73
C ASP A 59 3.98 15.09 3.37
N THR A 60 3.12 14.97 2.35
CA THR A 60 3.43 14.24 1.10
C THR A 60 3.00 14.93 -0.20
N LEU A 61 2.85 16.26 -0.22
CA LEU A 61 2.26 17.01 -1.34
C LEU A 61 2.87 16.68 -2.71
N CYS A 62 4.20 16.76 -2.86
CA CYS A 62 4.86 16.58 -4.15
C CYS A 62 4.64 15.20 -4.76
N THR A 63 4.84 14.14 -3.97
CA THR A 63 4.63 12.76 -4.42
C THR A 63 3.17 12.51 -4.79
N LEU A 64 2.24 13.10 -4.04
CA LEU A 64 0.81 12.97 -4.34
C LEU A 64 0.42 13.73 -5.62
N ALA A 65 0.91 14.96 -5.80
CA ALA A 65 0.68 15.75 -7.02
C ALA A 65 1.24 15.05 -8.28
N GLU A 66 2.43 14.45 -8.21
CA GLU A 66 3.01 13.68 -9.32
C GLU A 66 2.15 12.43 -9.65
N SER A 67 1.56 11.79 -8.65
CA SER A 67 0.67 10.64 -8.89
C SER A 67 -0.57 11.05 -9.70
N TYR A 68 -1.09 12.26 -9.49
CA TYR A 68 -2.20 12.79 -10.27
C TYR A 68 -1.80 13.16 -11.70
N VAL A 69 -0.57 13.63 -11.92
CA VAL A 69 -0.02 13.78 -13.29
C VAL A 69 -0.04 12.44 -14.03
N THR A 70 0.37 11.38 -13.35
CA THR A 70 0.46 10.02 -13.91
C THR A 70 -0.89 9.52 -14.38
N VAL A 71 -1.89 9.49 -13.50
CA VAL A 71 -3.21 8.93 -13.81
C VAL A 71 -4.04 9.81 -14.74
N ASN A 72 -3.59 11.05 -15.01
CA ASN A 72 -4.17 11.91 -16.03
C ASN A 72 -3.49 11.79 -17.40
N GLY A 73 -2.44 10.99 -17.54
CA GLY A 73 -1.70 10.81 -18.77
C GLY A 73 -0.94 12.06 -19.21
N GLU A 74 -0.28 12.73 -18.27
CA GLU A 74 0.43 13.99 -18.48
C GLU A 74 1.93 13.92 -18.15
N ARG A 75 2.51 12.74 -17.94
CA ARG A 75 3.93 12.62 -17.54
C ARG A 75 4.88 13.14 -18.61
N SER A 76 4.62 12.89 -19.88
CA SER A 76 5.43 13.35 -21.02
C SER A 76 5.41 14.87 -21.16
N ARG A 77 4.30 15.51 -20.75
CA ARG A 77 4.18 16.97 -20.70
C ARG A 77 5.10 17.58 -19.64
N TRP A 78 5.26 16.93 -18.49
CA TRP A 78 5.96 17.54 -17.34
C TRP A 78 7.38 16.99 -17.11
N PHE A 79 7.60 15.72 -17.43
CA PHE A 79 8.82 14.98 -17.11
C PHE A 79 9.59 14.49 -18.34
N GLY A 80 9.06 14.73 -19.54
CA GLY A 80 9.62 14.31 -20.82
C GLY A 80 9.21 12.88 -21.21
N PRO A 81 9.09 12.58 -22.52
CA PRO A 81 8.49 11.33 -23.01
C PRO A 81 9.37 10.10 -22.79
N ASP A 82 10.70 10.25 -22.76
CA ASP A 82 11.64 9.11 -22.76
C ASP A 82 12.02 8.63 -21.37
N LYS A 83 11.71 9.40 -20.31
CA LYS A 83 12.04 9.00 -18.94
C LYS A 83 11.18 7.81 -18.48
N GLY A 84 11.79 6.94 -17.66
CA GLY A 84 11.10 5.86 -16.98
C GLY A 84 10.41 6.34 -15.70
N TYR A 85 9.24 5.76 -15.42
CA TYR A 85 8.49 5.91 -14.19
C TYR A 85 8.40 4.55 -13.49
N PRO A 86 9.16 4.33 -12.42
CA PRO A 86 9.08 3.10 -11.63
C PRO A 86 7.75 3.04 -10.87
N ILE A 87 6.95 2.01 -11.15
CA ILE A 87 5.73 1.68 -10.41
C ILE A 87 6.13 0.68 -9.34
N ARG A 88 6.68 1.19 -8.25
CA ARG A 88 7.42 0.37 -7.28
C ARG A 88 6.55 -0.69 -6.61
N GLY A 89 5.24 -0.47 -6.49
CA GLY A 89 4.30 -1.42 -5.89
C GLY A 89 4.04 -2.69 -6.72
N ASN A 90 4.49 -2.76 -7.98
CA ASN A 90 4.38 -3.97 -8.81
C ASN A 90 5.70 -4.34 -9.53
N GLY A 91 6.80 -3.67 -9.22
CA GLY A 91 8.12 -3.90 -9.84
C GLY A 91 8.28 -3.40 -11.27
N SER A 92 7.22 -2.93 -11.93
CA SER A 92 7.30 -2.45 -13.32
C SER A 92 7.93 -1.06 -13.41
N THR A 93 8.47 -0.74 -14.58
CA THR A 93 8.84 0.61 -14.97
C THR A 93 8.19 0.88 -16.30
N ALA A 94 7.40 1.95 -16.38
CA ALA A 94 6.77 2.38 -17.62
C ALA A 94 7.54 3.55 -18.21
N ASN A 95 7.71 3.59 -19.53
CA ASN A 95 8.12 4.82 -20.21
C ASN A 95 7.01 5.88 -20.09
N ASN A 96 7.35 7.16 -19.90
CA ASN A 96 6.36 8.22 -19.70
C ASN A 96 5.36 8.35 -20.85
N LEU A 97 5.79 8.26 -22.12
CA LEU A 97 4.88 8.30 -23.27
C LEU A 97 3.92 7.12 -23.29
N ASN A 98 4.41 5.92 -22.98
CA ASN A 98 3.58 4.73 -22.89
C ASN A 98 2.59 4.80 -21.73
N SER A 99 3.04 5.27 -20.55
CA SER A 99 2.17 5.56 -19.40
C SER A 99 1.06 6.52 -19.80
N ASP A 100 1.38 7.60 -20.49
CA ASP A 100 0.38 8.59 -20.89
C ASP A 100 -0.61 8.03 -21.89
N LEU A 101 -0.16 7.32 -22.92
CA LEU A 101 -1.05 6.68 -23.89
C LEU A 101 -1.97 5.65 -23.22
N PHE A 102 -1.48 4.91 -22.22
CA PHE A 102 -2.28 3.97 -21.45
C PHE A 102 -3.39 4.67 -20.65
N TYR A 103 -3.06 5.68 -19.84
CA TYR A 103 -4.05 6.41 -19.04
C TYR A 103 -4.96 7.31 -19.88
N GLN A 104 -4.46 7.87 -20.98
CA GLN A 104 -5.27 8.65 -21.92
C GLN A 104 -6.31 7.77 -22.60
N ARG A 105 -5.98 6.53 -22.98
CA ARG A 105 -6.98 5.57 -23.50
C ARG A 105 -8.11 5.31 -22.50
N ILE A 106 -7.78 5.16 -21.21
CA ILE A 106 -8.78 4.98 -20.15
C ILE A 106 -9.72 6.20 -20.07
N LYS A 107 -9.16 7.42 -20.20
CA LYS A 107 -9.93 8.67 -20.23
C LYS A 107 -10.80 8.77 -21.49
N ASP A 108 -10.24 8.50 -22.67
CA ASP A 108 -10.94 8.58 -23.95
C ASP A 108 -12.13 7.61 -24.02
N ARG A 109 -12.02 6.45 -23.34
CA ARG A 109 -13.11 5.46 -23.22
C ARG A 109 -14.15 5.80 -22.15
N GLY A 110 -13.91 6.81 -21.30
CA GLY A 110 -14.77 7.11 -20.16
C GLY A 110 -14.85 5.97 -19.13
N THR A 111 -13.80 5.16 -19.01
CA THR A 111 -13.83 3.93 -18.20
C THR A 111 -14.12 4.25 -16.74
N VAL A 112 -13.42 5.22 -16.14
CA VAL A 112 -13.59 5.56 -14.72
C VAL A 112 -14.91 6.26 -14.48
N GLU A 113 -15.34 7.12 -15.41
CA GLU A 113 -16.62 7.81 -15.39
C GLU A 113 -17.79 6.79 -15.34
N ARG A 114 -17.74 5.74 -16.16
CA ARG A 114 -18.72 4.64 -16.14
C ARG A 114 -18.70 3.87 -14.83
N LEU A 115 -17.53 3.55 -14.29
CA LEU A 115 -17.40 2.83 -13.01
C LEU A 115 -17.92 3.65 -11.82
N VAL A 116 -17.71 4.97 -11.84
CA VAL A 116 -18.25 5.90 -10.82
C VAL A 116 -19.78 6.00 -10.87
N ALA A 117 -20.38 5.80 -12.05
CA ALA A 117 -21.83 5.87 -12.25
C ALA A 117 -22.58 4.60 -11.82
N GLN A 118 -21.88 3.48 -11.57
CA GLN A 118 -22.51 2.26 -11.09
C GLN A 118 -23.12 2.45 -9.70
N GLU A 119 -24.22 1.74 -9.44
CA GLU A 119 -24.91 1.75 -8.14
C GLU A 119 -24.37 0.66 -7.20
N PRO A 120 -24.34 0.89 -5.87
CA PRO A 120 -24.05 -0.16 -4.90
C PRO A 120 -25.00 -1.37 -5.05
N PRO A 121 -24.55 -2.61 -4.78
CA PRO A 121 -23.28 -2.97 -4.12
C PRO A 121 -22.07 -3.10 -5.05
N VAL A 122 -22.25 -3.08 -6.38
CA VAL A 122 -21.16 -3.13 -7.37
C VAL A 122 -20.42 -1.78 -7.43
N GLY A 123 -21.18 -0.70 -7.54
CA GLY A 123 -20.70 0.67 -7.48
C GLY A 123 -20.40 1.15 -6.06
N MET A 124 -19.77 2.32 -5.96
CA MET A 124 -19.28 2.89 -4.70
C MET A 124 -20.41 3.44 -3.82
N LYS A 125 -20.36 3.19 -2.51
CA LYS A 125 -21.30 3.75 -1.52
C LYS A 125 -21.29 5.29 -1.48
N PRO A 126 -22.44 5.96 -1.23
CA PRO A 126 -22.52 7.42 -1.13
C PRO A 126 -21.59 8.03 -0.08
N GLU A 127 -21.38 7.36 1.05
CA GLU A 127 -20.49 7.81 2.13
C GLU A 127 -19.04 7.97 1.66
N ILE A 128 -18.58 7.04 0.82
CA ILE A 128 -17.23 7.06 0.24
C ILE A 128 -17.11 8.23 -0.73
N ARG A 129 -18.14 8.47 -1.56
CA ARG A 129 -18.19 9.65 -2.44
C ARG A 129 -18.07 10.95 -1.63
N ARG A 130 -18.81 11.06 -0.52
CA ARG A 130 -18.74 12.21 0.40
C ARG A 130 -17.35 12.35 1.03
N ALA A 131 -16.72 11.26 1.44
CA ALA A 131 -15.35 11.28 1.93
C ALA A 131 -14.36 11.79 0.87
N ILE A 132 -14.51 11.39 -0.39
CA ILE A 132 -13.65 11.81 -1.50
C ILE A 132 -13.89 13.29 -1.85
N GLU A 133 -15.14 13.77 -1.84
CA GLU A 133 -15.44 15.21 -1.98
C GLU A 133 -14.74 16.04 -0.88
N GLY A 134 -14.80 15.55 0.36
CA GLY A 134 -14.07 16.09 1.50
C GLY A 134 -12.56 16.10 1.27
N TYR A 135 -12.01 14.97 0.84
CA TYR A 135 -10.59 14.78 0.56
C TYR A 135 -10.07 15.82 -0.45
N VAL A 136 -10.77 15.98 -1.56
CA VAL A 136 -10.43 16.98 -2.59
C VAL A 136 -10.43 18.39 -2.00
N ALA A 137 -11.44 18.72 -1.19
CA ALA A 137 -11.51 20.01 -0.54
C ALA A 137 -10.36 20.24 0.46
N GLY A 138 -9.97 19.21 1.22
CA GLY A 138 -8.88 19.28 2.21
C GLY A 138 -7.50 19.45 1.58
N TYR A 139 -7.21 18.73 0.48
CA TYR A 139 -5.99 18.92 -0.30
C TYR A 139 -5.93 20.34 -0.88
N ASN A 140 -7.01 20.76 -1.55
CA ASN A 140 -7.07 22.08 -2.21
C ASN A 140 -7.03 23.22 -1.18
N ALA A 141 -7.58 23.03 0.01
CA ALA A 141 -7.50 23.99 1.10
C ALA A 141 -6.06 24.15 1.59
N HIS A 142 -5.33 23.05 1.79
CA HIS A 142 -3.92 23.12 2.18
C HIS A 142 -3.07 23.83 1.12
N LEU A 143 -3.24 23.50 -0.16
CA LEU A 143 -2.51 24.16 -1.24
C LEU A 143 -2.77 25.67 -1.28
N ARG A 144 -4.02 26.12 -1.04
CA ARG A 144 -4.32 27.56 -0.93
C ARG A 144 -3.71 28.20 0.31
N GLU A 145 -3.75 27.51 1.45
CA GLU A 145 -3.22 28.00 2.74
C GLU A 145 -1.73 28.33 2.64
N ILE A 146 -0.96 27.49 1.93
CA ILE A 146 0.48 27.71 1.77
C ILE A 146 0.81 28.75 0.68
N GLY A 147 -0.16 29.23 -0.10
CA GLY A 147 0.06 30.22 -1.17
C GLY A 147 0.19 29.60 -2.57
N GLY A 148 -0.36 28.42 -2.80
CA GLY A 148 -0.26 27.69 -4.06
C GLY A 148 1.07 26.98 -4.23
N ARG A 149 1.41 26.66 -5.48
CA ARG A 149 2.66 25.96 -5.84
C ARG A 149 3.93 26.70 -5.39
N ASP A 150 3.90 28.03 -5.36
CA ASP A 150 5.05 28.86 -5.01
C ASP A 150 5.37 28.81 -3.51
N GLY A 151 4.37 28.49 -2.69
CA GLY A 151 4.51 28.36 -1.24
C GLY A 151 4.84 26.95 -0.74
N VAL A 152 5.04 26.00 -1.64
CA VAL A 152 5.44 24.63 -1.30
C VAL A 152 6.84 24.62 -0.70
N ASP A 153 6.98 24.09 0.51
CA ASP A 153 8.29 24.04 1.16
C ASP A 153 9.22 22.98 0.53
N ASP A 154 8.66 21.87 0.07
CA ASP A 154 9.41 20.76 -0.52
C ASP A 154 10.14 21.21 -1.81
N PRO A 155 11.49 21.19 -1.83
CA PRO A 155 12.26 21.66 -2.97
C PRO A 155 12.10 20.79 -4.22
N THR A 156 11.58 19.56 -4.13
CA THR A 156 11.45 18.70 -5.31
C THR A 156 10.29 19.09 -6.22
N CYS A 157 9.35 19.93 -5.75
CA CYS A 157 8.24 20.41 -6.58
C CYS A 157 7.83 21.88 -6.32
N ARG A 158 8.64 22.65 -5.59
CA ARG A 158 8.33 24.07 -5.35
C ARG A 158 8.23 24.83 -6.66
N GLY A 159 7.12 25.58 -6.83
CA GLY A 159 6.87 26.39 -8.02
C GLY A 159 6.43 25.59 -9.26
N GLU A 160 6.43 24.26 -9.18
CA GLU A 160 6.10 23.40 -10.31
C GLU A 160 4.62 23.51 -10.70
N GLU A 161 4.36 23.66 -11.99
CA GLU A 161 3.00 23.94 -12.47
C GLU A 161 2.02 22.79 -12.29
N TRP A 162 2.53 21.56 -12.29
CA TRP A 162 1.76 20.36 -12.06
C TRP A 162 1.34 20.19 -10.59
N VAL A 163 1.86 21.01 -9.67
CA VAL A 163 1.33 21.14 -8.31
C VAL A 163 0.12 22.06 -8.33
N ARG A 164 -1.03 21.47 -8.65
CA ARG A 164 -2.30 22.17 -8.84
C ARG A 164 -3.40 21.70 -7.89
N PRO A 165 -4.51 22.44 -7.75
CA PRO A 165 -5.74 21.89 -7.20
C PRO A 165 -6.18 20.63 -7.95
N ILE A 166 -6.78 19.70 -7.21
CA ILE A 166 -7.28 18.41 -7.72
C ILE A 166 -8.80 18.38 -7.77
N THR A 167 -9.33 17.39 -8.48
CA THR A 167 -10.76 17.09 -8.64
C THR A 167 -11.10 15.71 -8.08
N THR A 168 -12.38 15.39 -7.96
CA THR A 168 -12.81 14.03 -7.58
C THR A 168 -12.37 12.99 -8.60
N MET A 169 -12.34 13.36 -9.88
CA MET A 169 -11.91 12.45 -10.95
C MET A 169 -10.40 12.14 -10.88
N ASP A 170 -9.56 13.07 -10.43
CA ASP A 170 -8.14 12.79 -10.16
C ASP A 170 -8.00 11.66 -9.11
N VAL A 171 -8.80 11.72 -8.05
CA VAL A 171 -8.82 10.71 -6.97
C VAL A 171 -9.39 9.38 -7.46
N PHE A 172 -10.48 9.39 -8.23
CA PHE A 172 -11.06 8.17 -8.80
C PHE A 172 -10.10 7.48 -9.77
N ARG A 173 -9.39 8.23 -10.63
CA ARG A 173 -8.35 7.66 -11.50
C ARG A 173 -7.19 7.07 -10.70
N ARG A 174 -6.82 7.68 -9.56
CA ARG A 174 -5.84 7.09 -8.63
C ARG A 174 -6.35 5.76 -8.06
N PHE A 175 -7.60 5.68 -7.60
CA PHE A 175 -8.17 4.42 -7.13
C PHE A 175 -8.20 3.34 -8.22
N HIS A 176 -8.62 3.69 -9.44
CA HIS A 176 -8.59 2.77 -10.57
C HIS A 176 -7.17 2.26 -10.84
N SER A 177 -6.15 3.14 -10.81
CA SER A 177 -4.75 2.73 -10.99
C SER A 177 -4.28 1.72 -9.94
N LEU A 178 -4.78 1.82 -8.70
CA LEU A 178 -4.46 0.91 -7.60
C LEU A 178 -5.22 -0.42 -7.71
N ALA A 179 -6.44 -0.40 -8.23
CA ALA A 179 -7.22 -1.61 -8.50
C ALA A 179 -6.50 -2.50 -9.52
N ILE A 180 -5.98 -1.91 -10.59
CA ILE A 180 -5.28 -2.63 -11.67
C ILE A 180 -3.77 -2.82 -11.42
N LEU A 181 -3.26 -2.44 -10.25
CA LEU A 181 -1.82 -2.37 -9.97
C LEU A 181 -1.10 -3.69 -10.26
N ALA A 182 -1.67 -4.82 -9.83
CA ALA A 182 -1.14 -6.16 -10.05
C ALA A 182 -1.87 -6.94 -11.17
N SER A 183 -2.58 -6.22 -12.06
CA SER A 183 -3.18 -6.75 -13.28
C SER A 183 -2.73 -5.96 -14.50
N SER A 184 -3.59 -5.21 -15.22
CA SER A 184 -3.14 -4.46 -16.41
C SER A 184 -1.99 -3.48 -16.13
N GLY A 185 -1.87 -3.00 -14.88
CA GLY A 185 -0.76 -2.16 -14.43
C GLY A 185 0.63 -2.80 -14.60
N VAL A 186 0.73 -4.14 -14.65
CA VAL A 186 2.00 -4.83 -14.91
C VAL A 186 2.39 -4.85 -16.41
N ALA A 187 1.48 -4.45 -17.30
CA ALA A 187 1.64 -4.55 -18.75
C ALA A 187 1.51 -3.19 -19.47
N ILE A 188 1.64 -2.06 -18.76
CA ILE A 188 1.45 -0.70 -19.34
C ILE A 188 2.30 -0.50 -20.61
N ASP A 189 3.60 -0.76 -20.54
CA ASP A 189 4.48 -0.62 -21.70
C ASP A 189 4.13 -1.63 -22.81
N GLY A 190 3.84 -2.88 -22.45
CA GLY A 190 3.44 -3.91 -23.40
C GLY A 190 2.14 -3.59 -24.14
N ILE A 191 1.18 -2.96 -23.48
CA ILE A 191 -0.10 -2.54 -24.06
C ILE A 191 0.08 -1.28 -24.91
N ALA A 192 0.76 -0.26 -24.38
CA ALA A 192 0.90 1.01 -25.05
C ALA A 192 1.85 0.92 -26.26
N ALA A 193 2.84 0.03 -26.24
CA ALA A 193 3.79 -0.19 -27.34
C ALA A 193 3.39 -1.32 -28.30
N ALA A 194 2.26 -1.99 -28.07
CA ALA A 194 1.82 -3.12 -28.89
C ALA A 194 1.69 -2.75 -30.37
N ARG A 195 2.46 -3.42 -31.22
CA ARG A 195 2.43 -3.30 -32.67
C ARG A 195 2.91 -4.61 -33.32
N PRO A 196 2.45 -4.94 -34.54
CA PRO A 196 2.98 -6.08 -35.27
C PRO A 196 4.49 -5.97 -35.47
N VAL A 197 5.19 -7.09 -35.34
CA VAL A 197 6.62 -7.19 -35.61
C VAL A 197 6.83 -7.13 -37.12
N THR A 198 7.72 -6.24 -37.57
CA THR A 198 8.05 -6.05 -39.00
C THR A 198 9.40 -6.65 -39.40
N GLY A 199 10.04 -7.43 -38.51
CA GLY A 199 11.37 -8.04 -38.69
C GLY A 199 11.50 -9.35 -37.88
N PRO A 200 12.69 -9.96 -37.83
CA PRO A 200 12.90 -11.20 -37.09
C PRO A 200 12.66 -11.00 -35.58
N VAL A 201 12.06 -11.99 -34.93
CA VAL A 201 11.89 -12.02 -33.47
C VAL A 201 13.25 -12.29 -32.82
N ASP A 202 13.62 -11.50 -31.81
CA ASP A 202 14.84 -11.74 -31.03
C ASP A 202 14.66 -13.00 -30.15
N ALA A 203 15.12 -14.13 -30.69
CA ALA A 203 15.07 -15.41 -30.01
C ALA A 203 15.90 -15.44 -28.71
N GLN A 204 16.99 -14.66 -28.62
CA GLN A 204 17.82 -14.60 -27.41
C GLN A 204 17.14 -13.79 -26.30
N ALA A 205 16.50 -12.67 -26.62
CA ALA A 205 15.68 -11.93 -25.66
C ALA A 205 14.49 -12.77 -25.18
N THR A 206 13.85 -13.51 -26.09
CA THR A 206 12.75 -14.42 -25.76
C THR A 206 13.22 -15.55 -24.83
N ALA A 207 14.35 -16.20 -25.15
CA ALA A 207 14.92 -17.28 -24.33
C ALA A 207 15.29 -16.80 -22.92
N ARG A 208 15.92 -15.62 -22.79
CA ARG A 208 16.19 -14.99 -21.48
C ARG A 208 14.90 -14.70 -20.70
N GLY A 209 13.82 -14.39 -21.41
CA GLY A 209 12.52 -14.17 -20.81
C GLY A 209 11.88 -15.43 -20.22
N ILE A 210 12.22 -16.63 -20.72
CA ILE A 210 11.62 -17.89 -20.25
C ILE A 210 12.39 -18.47 -19.05
N ALA A 211 13.45 -17.79 -18.58
CA ALA A 211 14.21 -18.23 -17.42
C ALA A 211 13.29 -18.45 -16.20
N PRO A 212 13.51 -19.51 -15.42
CA PRO A 212 12.64 -19.80 -14.29
C PRO A 212 12.66 -18.70 -13.23
N GLY A 213 11.49 -18.41 -12.63
CA GLY A 213 11.33 -17.37 -11.60
C GLY A 213 11.54 -15.93 -12.08
N GLU A 214 11.82 -15.70 -13.37
CA GLU A 214 12.14 -14.38 -13.92
C GLU A 214 10.99 -13.37 -13.76
N LEU A 215 9.73 -13.81 -13.89
CA LEU A 215 8.57 -12.97 -13.67
C LEU A 215 8.47 -12.51 -12.20
N ASP A 216 8.65 -13.42 -11.26
CA ASP A 216 8.60 -13.11 -9.82
C ASP A 216 9.80 -12.24 -9.40
N ARG A 217 10.97 -12.42 -10.04
CA ARG A 217 12.12 -11.52 -9.91
C ARG A 217 11.79 -10.10 -10.38
N ARG A 218 11.09 -9.96 -11.52
CA ARG A 218 10.65 -8.67 -12.09
C ARG A 218 9.56 -8.00 -11.29
N LEU A 219 8.70 -8.76 -10.62
CA LEU A 219 7.77 -8.24 -9.61
C LEU A 219 8.52 -7.58 -8.43
N GLY A 220 9.84 -7.78 -8.32
CA GLY A 220 10.70 -7.01 -7.42
C GLY A 220 10.78 -7.57 -6.00
N GLY A 221 10.43 -8.84 -5.81
CA GLY A 221 10.42 -9.46 -4.49
C GLY A 221 9.37 -8.86 -3.56
N LEU A 222 8.17 -8.57 -4.09
CA LEU A 222 7.00 -8.22 -3.30
C LEU A 222 6.86 -9.23 -2.16
N GLY A 223 6.96 -8.73 -0.94
CA GLY A 223 6.98 -9.51 0.27
C GLY A 223 6.03 -8.88 1.27
N SER A 224 5.46 -9.64 2.17
CA SER A 224 4.77 -9.18 3.36
C SER A 224 4.74 -10.35 4.31
N ASN A 225 4.70 -10.09 5.61
CA ASN A 225 4.37 -11.12 6.58
C ASN A 225 3.16 -10.68 7.39
N ALA A 226 2.31 -11.65 7.71
CA ALA A 226 1.29 -11.45 8.73
C ALA A 226 1.09 -12.70 9.57
N TYR A 227 0.91 -12.50 10.88
CA TYR A 227 0.41 -13.51 11.81
C TYR A 227 -0.90 -13.02 12.42
N ALA A 228 -1.87 -13.91 12.51
CA ALA A 228 -2.98 -13.79 13.43
C ALA A 228 -2.88 -14.94 14.42
N ILE A 229 -2.81 -14.62 15.71
CA ILE A 229 -2.76 -15.59 16.80
C ILE A 229 -4.11 -15.56 17.50
N GLY A 230 -4.73 -16.72 17.60
CA GLY A 230 -6.01 -16.90 18.29
C GLY A 230 -5.83 -17.28 19.76
N ARG A 231 -6.95 -17.57 20.42
CA ARG A 231 -7.03 -17.86 21.86
C ARG A 231 -6.17 -19.02 22.37
N LYS A 232 -5.88 -20.01 21.52
CA LYS A 232 -5.01 -21.16 21.87
C LYS A 232 -3.53 -20.84 21.69
N GLY A 233 -3.20 -19.81 20.90
CA GLY A 233 -1.83 -19.36 20.69
C GLY A 233 -1.43 -18.17 21.56
N SER A 234 -2.39 -17.40 22.08
CA SER A 234 -2.14 -16.26 22.95
C SER A 234 -2.18 -16.63 24.44
N ARG A 235 -1.44 -15.89 25.26
CA ARG A 235 -1.32 -16.17 26.71
C ARG A 235 -2.57 -15.84 27.52
N ASP A 236 -3.38 -14.89 27.05
CA ASP A 236 -4.57 -14.40 27.75
C ASP A 236 -5.88 -14.70 27.01
N GLY A 237 -5.82 -15.51 25.95
CA GLY A 237 -6.99 -15.92 25.17
C GLY A 237 -7.52 -14.86 24.19
N HIS A 238 -6.90 -13.67 24.12
CA HIS A 238 -7.31 -12.61 23.19
C HIS A 238 -6.47 -12.61 21.91
N GLY A 239 -7.05 -12.10 20.82
CA GLY A 239 -6.38 -12.08 19.52
C GLY A 239 -5.14 -11.20 19.51
N LEU A 240 -4.09 -11.66 18.82
CA LEU A 240 -2.91 -10.87 18.49
C LEU A 240 -2.73 -10.82 16.98
N LEU A 241 -2.32 -9.66 16.46
CA LEU A 241 -2.00 -9.51 15.05
C LEU A 241 -0.60 -8.90 14.90
N TYR A 242 0.25 -9.54 14.10
CA TYR A 242 1.45 -8.93 13.53
C TYR A 242 1.21 -8.70 12.04
N GLY A 243 1.32 -7.44 11.60
CA GLY A 243 1.23 -7.05 10.20
C GLY A 243 2.50 -6.34 9.77
N ASN A 244 3.13 -6.83 8.71
CA ASN A 244 4.37 -6.28 8.18
C ASN A 244 4.38 -6.39 6.64
N PRO A 245 3.60 -5.55 5.93
CA PRO A 245 3.76 -5.40 4.50
C PRO A 245 5.18 -4.99 4.14
N HIS A 246 5.81 -5.73 3.22
CA HIS A 246 7.04 -5.26 2.58
C HIS A 246 6.64 -4.51 1.32
N PHE A 247 6.83 -3.20 1.33
CA PHE A 247 6.30 -2.32 0.29
C PHE A 247 7.25 -1.15 0.05
N PRO A 248 7.12 -0.37 -1.05
CA PRO A 248 8.06 0.68 -1.40
C PRO A 248 8.25 1.73 -0.31
N TRP A 249 9.51 2.18 -0.17
CA TRP A 249 9.87 3.30 0.72
C TRP A 249 9.69 4.67 0.06
N GLN A 250 9.62 4.69 -1.28
CA GLN A 250 9.44 5.89 -2.10
C GLN A 250 8.27 5.72 -3.06
N GLY A 251 7.83 6.84 -3.62
CA GLY A 251 6.72 6.87 -4.58
C GLY A 251 5.35 6.84 -3.92
N PRO A 252 4.27 6.92 -4.72
CA PRO A 252 2.92 7.07 -4.21
C PRO A 252 2.31 5.77 -3.67
N GLU A 253 2.97 4.63 -3.88
CA GLU A 253 2.63 3.34 -3.26
C GLU A 253 3.16 3.22 -1.82
N ARG A 254 3.88 4.18 -1.26
CA ARG A 254 4.21 4.13 0.18
C ARG A 254 2.95 4.32 1.05
N PHE A 255 3.02 3.81 2.27
CA PHE A 255 1.97 4.00 3.28
C PHE A 255 2.05 5.36 3.97
N TYR A 256 0.89 5.81 4.44
CA TYR A 256 0.69 6.91 5.37
C TYR A 256 -0.13 6.40 6.56
N GLN A 257 0.35 6.63 7.78
CA GLN A 257 -0.34 6.20 8.99
C GLN A 257 -1.31 7.28 9.47
N ALA A 258 -2.55 6.90 9.80
CA ALA A 258 -3.54 7.81 10.37
C ALA A 258 -4.53 7.08 11.31
N HIS A 259 -5.24 7.85 12.12
CA HIS A 259 -6.39 7.41 12.91
C HIS A 259 -7.62 8.22 12.48
N LEU A 260 -8.66 7.55 12.01
CA LEU A 260 -9.91 8.11 11.52
C LEU A 260 -11.06 7.84 12.49
N THR A 261 -11.70 8.89 13.00
CA THR A 261 -12.79 8.78 13.96
C THR A 261 -13.99 9.64 13.57
N ILE A 262 -15.16 9.01 13.42
CA ILE A 262 -16.47 9.67 13.50
C ILE A 262 -17.20 9.01 14.67
N PRO A 263 -17.40 9.72 15.80
CA PRO A 263 -17.99 9.12 17.00
C PRO A 263 -19.30 8.38 16.71
N GLY A 264 -19.38 7.13 17.17
CA GLY A 264 -20.55 6.25 16.97
C GLY A 264 -20.70 5.68 15.56
N LYS A 265 -19.77 5.94 14.63
CA LYS A 265 -19.81 5.42 13.26
C LYS A 265 -18.55 4.64 12.90
N VAL A 266 -17.37 5.27 12.97
CA VAL A 266 -16.10 4.66 12.62
C VAL A 266 -15.01 5.09 13.61
N ASP A 267 -14.15 4.15 14.00
CA ASP A 267 -12.98 4.41 14.83
C ASP A 267 -11.89 3.39 14.47
N VAL A 268 -10.97 3.82 13.59
CA VAL A 268 -10.00 2.94 12.93
C VAL A 268 -8.65 3.63 12.82
N THR A 269 -7.58 2.91 13.10
CA THR A 269 -6.21 3.39 12.84
C THR A 269 -5.43 2.40 12.00
N GLY A 270 -4.52 2.89 11.17
CA GLY A 270 -3.69 2.04 10.34
C GLY A 270 -2.98 2.79 9.22
N GLY A 271 -2.56 2.03 8.21
CA GLY A 271 -1.85 2.50 7.03
C GLY A 271 -2.71 2.49 5.77
N SER A 272 -2.54 3.53 4.94
CA SER A 272 -3.16 3.66 3.62
C SER A 272 -2.13 4.07 2.58
N LEU A 273 -2.30 3.64 1.32
CA LEU A 273 -1.46 4.15 0.23
C LEU A 273 -1.75 5.64 -0.02
N LEU A 274 -0.79 6.38 -0.58
CA LEU A 274 -1.02 7.80 -0.88
C LEU A 274 -2.16 7.96 -1.90
N GLY A 275 -3.08 8.87 -1.61
CA GLY A 275 -4.29 9.09 -2.41
C GLY A 275 -5.52 8.30 -1.97
N VAL A 276 -5.41 7.45 -0.94
CA VAL A 276 -6.49 6.58 -0.47
C VAL A 276 -6.99 7.04 0.92
N PRO A 277 -8.20 7.64 1.03
CA PRO A 277 -8.81 8.06 2.31
C PRO A 277 -9.55 6.94 3.05
N ILE A 278 -9.02 5.71 3.02
CA ILE A 278 -9.59 4.52 3.67
C ILE A 278 -8.42 3.72 4.26
N VAL A 279 -8.53 3.25 5.51
CA VAL A 279 -7.47 2.43 6.14
C VAL A 279 -7.44 1.06 5.46
N LEU A 280 -6.29 0.69 4.89
CA LEU A 280 -6.15 -0.57 4.15
C LEU A 280 -5.63 -1.69 5.05
N ILE A 281 -4.73 -1.38 5.98
CA ILE A 281 -4.19 -2.30 6.99
C ILE A 281 -4.34 -1.59 8.32
N GLY A 282 -4.99 -2.20 9.30
CA GLY A 282 -5.27 -1.47 10.53
C GLY A 282 -5.96 -2.25 11.63
N THR A 283 -6.54 -1.48 12.54
CA THR A 283 -7.13 -1.92 13.80
C THR A 283 -8.35 -1.07 14.12
N THR A 284 -9.45 -1.73 14.49
CA THR A 284 -10.59 -1.14 15.20
C THR A 284 -10.55 -1.56 16.67
N LYS A 285 -11.57 -1.21 17.46
CA LYS A 285 -11.66 -1.63 18.86
C LYS A 285 -11.75 -3.16 19.01
N GLY A 286 -12.43 -3.83 18.08
CA GLY A 286 -12.75 -5.26 18.16
C GLY A 286 -11.85 -6.18 17.33
N MET A 287 -11.16 -5.65 16.32
CA MET A 287 -10.34 -6.48 15.44
C MET A 287 -9.12 -5.75 14.88
N ALA A 288 -8.17 -6.52 14.38
CA ALA A 288 -7.05 -6.03 13.58
C ALA A 288 -6.84 -6.92 12.36
N TRP A 289 -6.39 -6.34 11.25
CA TRP A 289 -6.07 -7.08 10.03
C TRP A 289 -4.84 -6.53 9.32
N SER A 290 -4.19 -7.39 8.55
CA SER A 290 -3.13 -7.04 7.62
C SER A 290 -3.30 -7.76 6.29
N HIS A 291 -2.46 -7.38 5.34
CA HIS A 291 -2.47 -7.92 3.98
C HIS A 291 -1.08 -8.36 3.55
N THR A 292 -1.04 -9.46 2.82
CA THR A 292 0.16 -9.93 2.12
C THR A 292 -0.14 -10.07 0.64
N VAL A 293 0.81 -9.78 -0.24
CA VAL A 293 0.60 -10.01 -1.69
C VAL A 293 0.24 -11.48 -1.92
N SER A 294 -0.87 -11.68 -2.62
CA SER A 294 -1.40 -13.01 -2.96
C SER A 294 -0.70 -13.54 -4.20
N THR A 295 -0.53 -14.87 -4.26
CA THR A 295 -0.04 -15.52 -5.47
C THR A 295 -1.06 -15.44 -6.60
N ALA A 296 -2.35 -15.20 -6.34
CA ALA A 296 -3.37 -15.28 -7.36
C ALA A 296 -3.10 -14.32 -8.53
N ARG A 297 -3.05 -14.87 -9.75
CA ARG A 297 -2.92 -14.07 -10.97
C ARG A 297 -4.25 -13.35 -11.20
N ARG A 298 -4.18 -12.02 -11.23
CA ARG A 298 -5.35 -11.13 -11.39
C ARG A 298 -5.66 -10.82 -12.86
N PHE A 299 -4.89 -11.43 -13.75
CA PHE A 299 -4.96 -11.28 -15.18
C PHE A 299 -4.64 -12.62 -15.86
N VAL A 300 -5.04 -12.76 -17.12
CA VAL A 300 -4.76 -13.94 -17.95
C VAL A 300 -4.42 -13.49 -19.36
N PRO A 301 -3.22 -13.77 -19.89
CA PRO A 301 -2.93 -13.55 -21.30
C PRO A 301 -3.62 -14.62 -22.17
N TYR A 302 -4.21 -14.20 -23.27
CA TYR A 302 -4.84 -15.04 -24.28
C TYR A 302 -4.07 -14.96 -25.60
N GLN A 303 -3.69 -16.12 -26.14
CA GLN A 303 -3.09 -16.22 -27.47
C GLN A 303 -4.19 -16.20 -28.53
N LEU A 304 -4.15 -15.23 -29.45
CA LEU A 304 -5.10 -15.07 -30.54
C LEU A 304 -4.52 -15.63 -31.84
N THR A 305 -5.31 -16.43 -32.55
CA THR A 305 -4.97 -16.89 -33.91
C THR A 305 -5.42 -15.84 -34.91
N LEU A 306 -4.48 -15.19 -35.60
CA LEU A 306 -4.78 -14.15 -36.58
C LEU A 306 -5.19 -14.74 -37.92
N VAL A 307 -6.07 -14.02 -38.62
CA VAL A 307 -6.49 -14.39 -39.99
C VAL A 307 -5.34 -14.12 -40.96
N PRO A 308 -4.96 -15.06 -41.83
CA PRO A 308 -3.94 -14.84 -42.84
C PRO A 308 -4.21 -13.56 -43.66
N GLY A 309 -3.20 -12.70 -43.80
CA GLY A 309 -3.32 -11.41 -44.48
C GLY A 309 -3.98 -10.29 -43.66
N SER A 310 -4.43 -10.53 -42.43
CA SER A 310 -4.98 -9.51 -41.55
C SER A 310 -4.34 -9.53 -40.16
N LEU A 311 -3.55 -8.50 -39.85
CA LEU A 311 -2.87 -8.38 -38.54
C LEU A 311 -3.80 -8.00 -37.40
N THR A 312 -5.04 -7.60 -37.70
CA THR A 312 -6.00 -7.02 -36.75
C THR A 312 -7.34 -7.74 -36.78
N SER A 313 -7.38 -8.95 -37.33
CA SER A 313 -8.54 -9.86 -37.27
C SER A 313 -8.08 -11.21 -36.75
N TYR A 314 -8.87 -11.82 -35.89
CA TYR A 314 -8.57 -13.10 -35.25
C TYR A 314 -9.77 -14.05 -35.37
N VAL A 315 -9.52 -15.35 -35.21
CA VAL A 315 -10.56 -16.39 -35.23
C VAL A 315 -10.90 -16.78 -33.80
N GLU A 316 -12.19 -16.89 -33.50
CA GLU A 316 -12.70 -17.51 -32.27
C GLU A 316 -13.92 -18.38 -32.61
N ASP A 317 -13.90 -19.65 -32.21
CA ASP A 317 -14.93 -20.65 -32.52
C ASP A 317 -15.28 -20.71 -34.02
N GLY A 318 -14.25 -20.63 -34.86
CA GLY A 318 -14.36 -20.59 -36.32
C GLY A 318 -14.86 -19.26 -36.91
N LYS A 319 -15.21 -18.27 -36.09
CA LYS A 319 -15.71 -16.96 -36.53
C LYS A 319 -14.59 -15.92 -36.57
N VAL A 320 -14.55 -15.14 -37.65
CA VAL A 320 -13.62 -14.00 -37.77
C VAL A 320 -14.14 -12.82 -36.95
N LYS A 321 -13.29 -12.31 -36.07
CA LYS A 321 -13.53 -11.12 -35.22
C LYS A 321 -12.49 -10.05 -35.52
N ARG A 322 -12.93 -8.80 -35.58
CA ARG A 322 -12.03 -7.63 -35.77
C ARG A 322 -11.60 -7.07 -34.42
N MET A 323 -10.33 -6.68 -34.32
CA MET A 323 -9.86 -5.89 -33.18
C MET A 323 -10.44 -4.47 -33.22
N ARG A 324 -10.70 -3.89 -32.05
CA ARG A 324 -11.05 -2.48 -31.89
C ARG A 324 -9.78 -1.62 -31.89
N ALA A 325 -9.75 -0.59 -32.73
CA ALA A 325 -8.69 0.41 -32.79
C ALA A 325 -9.09 1.67 -32.02
N ASP A 326 -8.25 2.12 -31.08
CA ASP A 326 -8.39 3.41 -30.41
C ASP A 326 -7.21 4.32 -30.82
N ARG A 327 -7.50 5.44 -31.50
CA ARG A 327 -6.48 6.46 -31.80
C ARG A 327 -6.31 7.36 -30.59
N VAL A 328 -5.24 7.17 -29.84
CA VAL A 328 -4.97 7.88 -28.58
C VAL A 328 -3.93 8.96 -28.82
N THR A 329 -4.19 10.18 -28.35
CA THR A 329 -3.28 11.33 -28.52
C THR A 329 -2.94 11.97 -27.19
N VAL A 330 -1.65 12.18 -26.93
CA VAL A 330 -1.13 12.84 -25.72
C VAL A 330 -0.25 14.02 -26.07
N GLN A 331 -0.10 14.95 -25.13
CA GLN A 331 0.76 16.13 -25.31
C GLN A 331 2.14 15.88 -24.74
N VAL A 332 3.18 16.11 -25.55
CA VAL A 332 4.58 15.92 -25.18
C VAL A 332 5.28 17.27 -25.19
N ARG A 333 6.06 17.58 -24.14
CA ARG A 333 6.85 18.81 -24.08
C ARG A 333 8.14 18.64 -24.87
N ARG A 334 8.40 19.57 -25.80
CA ARG A 334 9.66 19.67 -26.54
C ARG A 334 10.74 20.35 -25.72
N ALA A 335 11.98 20.27 -26.21
CA ALA A 335 13.13 20.95 -25.60
C ALA A 335 12.95 22.48 -25.52
N ASP A 336 12.25 23.09 -26.48
CA ASP A 336 11.93 24.52 -26.51
C ASP A 336 10.76 24.92 -25.58
N GLY A 337 10.13 23.94 -24.91
CA GLY A 337 9.00 24.13 -24.01
C GLY A 337 7.62 24.16 -24.68
N SER A 338 7.53 24.09 -26.00
CA SER A 338 6.27 23.92 -26.73
C SER A 338 5.68 22.51 -26.51
N LEU A 339 4.37 22.35 -26.75
CA LEU A 339 3.70 21.06 -26.70
C LEU A 339 3.50 20.50 -28.12
N GLU A 340 3.72 19.19 -28.26
CA GLU A 340 3.54 18.42 -29.47
C GLU A 340 2.54 17.28 -29.25
N PRO A 341 1.50 17.12 -30.09
CA PRO A 341 0.64 15.96 -30.03
C PRO A 341 1.39 14.71 -30.54
N ARG A 342 1.37 13.63 -29.75
CA ARG A 342 1.84 12.30 -30.16
C ARG A 342 0.66 11.33 -30.16
N THR A 343 0.39 10.75 -31.32
CA THR A 343 -0.73 9.82 -31.52
C THR A 343 -0.24 8.39 -31.74
N ARG A 344 -0.90 7.42 -31.12
CA ARG A 344 -0.72 5.98 -31.40
C ARG A 344 -2.07 5.27 -31.45
N THR A 345 -2.21 4.30 -32.35
CA THR A 345 -3.37 3.39 -32.36
C THR A 345 -3.12 2.23 -31.40
N LEU A 346 -3.95 2.09 -30.38
CA LEU A 346 -3.92 0.99 -29.42
C LEU A 346 -5.07 0.02 -29.75
N TRP A 347 -4.81 -1.29 -29.63
CA TRP A 347 -5.74 -2.32 -30.08
C TRP A 347 -6.35 -3.11 -28.92
N SER A 348 -7.56 -3.62 -29.11
CA SER A 348 -8.23 -4.55 -28.19
C SER A 348 -8.93 -5.67 -28.97
N SER A 349 -8.91 -6.88 -28.43
CA SER A 349 -9.85 -7.94 -28.81
C SER A 349 -11.01 -7.98 -27.80
N GLU A 350 -11.90 -8.96 -27.91
CA GLU A 350 -12.91 -9.22 -26.88
C GLU A 350 -12.30 -9.80 -25.59
N HIS A 351 -11.05 -10.30 -25.65
CA HIS A 351 -10.33 -10.82 -24.48
C HIS A 351 -9.59 -9.72 -23.70
N GLY A 352 -9.44 -8.51 -24.27
CA GLY A 352 -8.81 -7.37 -23.61
C GLY A 352 -7.87 -6.55 -24.52
N PRO A 353 -7.09 -5.60 -23.96
CA PRO A 353 -6.05 -4.88 -24.71
C PRO A 353 -5.00 -5.83 -25.28
N ILE A 354 -4.56 -5.57 -26.52
CA ILE A 354 -3.42 -6.26 -27.11
C ILE A 354 -2.15 -5.83 -26.40
N LEU A 355 -1.26 -6.78 -26.10
CA LEU A 355 0.02 -6.54 -25.44
C LEU A 355 1.18 -7.23 -26.17
N THR A 356 2.40 -6.77 -25.91
CA THR A 356 3.63 -7.43 -26.34
C THR A 356 4.63 -7.73 -25.23
N SER A 357 4.36 -7.26 -24.01
CA SER A 357 5.15 -7.61 -22.82
C SER A 357 4.37 -7.50 -21.52
N ILE A 358 4.79 -8.24 -20.50
CA ILE A 358 4.32 -8.13 -19.11
C ILE A 358 5.55 -7.94 -18.23
N LEU A 359 5.64 -6.87 -17.44
CA LEU A 359 6.85 -6.51 -16.67
C LEU A 359 8.12 -6.43 -17.54
N GLY A 360 7.97 -6.00 -18.79
CA GLY A 360 9.06 -5.98 -19.78
C GLY A 360 9.52 -7.37 -20.23
N LEU A 361 8.78 -8.43 -19.91
CA LEU A 361 9.01 -9.78 -20.41
C LEU A 361 8.58 -9.87 -21.88
N PRO A 362 9.50 -10.05 -22.85
CA PRO A 362 9.20 -9.91 -24.27
C PRO A 362 8.77 -11.24 -24.93
N VAL A 363 7.88 -12.00 -24.29
CA VAL A 363 7.48 -13.35 -24.73
C VAL A 363 6.13 -13.39 -25.46
N PHE A 364 5.56 -12.23 -25.78
CA PHE A 364 4.23 -12.09 -26.40
C PHE A 364 4.32 -11.39 -27.77
N PRO A 365 5.00 -11.97 -28.78
CA PRO A 365 5.18 -11.31 -30.07
C PRO A 365 3.85 -11.16 -30.82
N TRP A 366 3.65 -10.00 -31.46
CA TRP A 366 2.55 -9.81 -32.42
C TRP A 366 3.06 -10.10 -33.84
N THR A 367 2.84 -11.31 -34.31
CA THR A 367 3.26 -11.80 -35.65
C THR A 367 2.10 -11.76 -36.64
N PRO A 368 2.31 -12.09 -37.93
CA PRO A 368 1.21 -12.28 -38.86
C PRO A 368 0.23 -13.41 -38.53
N ALA A 369 0.63 -14.36 -37.68
CA ALA A 369 -0.19 -15.52 -37.30
C ALA A 369 -0.76 -15.41 -35.87
N THR A 370 -0.15 -14.59 -35.01
CA THR A 370 -0.48 -14.59 -33.57
C THR A 370 -0.39 -13.20 -32.96
N ALA A 371 -1.33 -12.89 -32.06
CA ALA A 371 -1.26 -11.75 -31.16
C ALA A 371 -1.65 -12.20 -29.74
N TYR A 372 -1.44 -11.34 -28.74
CA TYR A 372 -1.80 -11.65 -27.36
C TYR A 372 -2.67 -10.55 -26.77
N ALA A 373 -3.73 -10.92 -26.04
CA ALA A 373 -4.62 -10.02 -25.33
C ALA A 373 -4.58 -10.28 -23.82
N LEU A 374 -4.75 -9.24 -23.00
CA LEU A 374 -4.75 -9.36 -21.54
C LEU A 374 -6.17 -9.30 -21.00
N TYR A 375 -6.68 -10.41 -20.46
CA TYR A 375 -7.87 -10.34 -19.61
C TYR A 375 -7.48 -9.84 -18.22
N ASP A 376 -8.25 -8.91 -17.65
CA ASP A 376 -7.99 -8.30 -16.35
C ASP A 376 -9.22 -8.48 -15.42
N GLY A 377 -9.08 -9.30 -14.38
CA GLY A 377 -10.15 -9.54 -13.40
C GLY A 377 -10.44 -8.35 -12.47
N ASN A 378 -9.62 -7.29 -12.51
CA ASN A 378 -9.79 -6.06 -11.75
C ASN A 378 -10.27 -4.87 -12.62
N GLU A 379 -10.43 -5.03 -13.94
CA GLU A 379 -10.82 -3.90 -14.82
C GLU A 379 -12.09 -3.19 -14.34
N GLU A 380 -13.04 -3.94 -13.77
CA GLU A 380 -14.28 -3.41 -13.21
C GLU A 380 -14.32 -3.45 -11.67
N ASN A 381 -13.24 -3.84 -11.00
CA ASN A 381 -13.16 -3.90 -9.53
C ASN A 381 -12.88 -2.52 -8.92
N PHE A 382 -13.84 -1.60 -9.06
CA PHE A 382 -13.70 -0.21 -8.61
C PHE A 382 -14.55 0.08 -7.37
N GLY A 383 -15.88 0.05 -7.51
CA GLY A 383 -16.80 0.31 -6.40
C GLY A 383 -16.73 -0.77 -5.32
N ARG A 384 -16.67 -2.04 -5.73
CA ARG A 384 -16.51 -3.20 -4.84
C ARG A 384 -15.26 -3.12 -3.98
N LEU A 385 -14.11 -2.78 -4.56
CA LEU A 385 -12.86 -2.53 -3.84
C LEU A 385 -13.03 -1.47 -2.75
N MET A 386 -13.62 -0.33 -3.10
CA MET A 386 -13.82 0.77 -2.14
C MET A 386 -14.77 0.36 -1.02
N ASN A 387 -15.90 -0.26 -1.37
CA ASN A 387 -16.90 -0.73 -0.42
C ASN A 387 -16.32 -1.76 0.55
N HIS A 388 -15.49 -2.66 0.03
CA HIS A 388 -14.80 -3.68 0.81
C HIS A 388 -13.96 -3.07 1.94
N PHE A 389 -12.99 -2.21 1.60
CA PHE A 389 -12.13 -1.58 2.62
C PHE A 389 -12.90 -0.62 3.54
N PHE A 390 -13.89 0.09 2.99
CA PHE A 390 -14.75 0.97 3.78
C PHE A 390 -15.53 0.19 4.85
N ASP A 391 -16.13 -0.94 4.50
CA ASP A 391 -16.87 -1.76 5.47
C ASP A 391 -15.93 -2.47 6.45
N MET A 392 -14.72 -2.88 6.01
CA MET A 392 -13.71 -3.42 6.93
C MET A 392 -13.32 -2.41 8.02
N ASN A 393 -13.27 -1.11 7.71
CA ASN A 393 -12.99 -0.06 8.70
C ASN A 393 -14.05 0.04 9.81
N HIS A 394 -15.21 -0.59 9.62
CA HIS A 394 -16.29 -0.67 10.61
C HIS A 394 -16.35 -2.00 11.34
N ALA A 395 -15.72 -3.05 10.79
CA ALA A 395 -15.78 -4.40 11.32
C ALA A 395 -15.13 -4.49 12.71
N GLN A 396 -15.71 -5.34 13.56
CA GLN A 396 -15.29 -5.62 14.93
C GLN A 396 -14.98 -7.09 15.18
N THR A 397 -15.24 -7.98 14.21
CA THR A 397 -15.08 -9.43 14.35
C THR A 397 -14.58 -10.05 13.06
N VAL A 398 -13.94 -11.22 13.17
CA VAL A 398 -13.55 -12.04 12.01
C VAL A 398 -14.76 -12.42 11.13
N ASP A 399 -15.91 -12.71 11.74
CA ASP A 399 -17.15 -13.05 11.02
C ASP A 399 -17.61 -11.94 10.09
N GLN A 400 -17.56 -10.69 10.58
CA GLN A 400 -17.92 -9.54 9.77
C GLN A 400 -16.96 -9.38 8.59
N VAL A 401 -15.66 -9.58 8.79
CA VAL A 401 -14.67 -9.50 7.70
C VAL A 401 -14.87 -10.59 6.65
N ASP A 402 -15.11 -11.83 7.06
CA ASP A 402 -15.44 -12.91 6.12
C ASP A 402 -16.70 -12.57 5.30
N GLY A 403 -17.76 -12.09 5.95
CA GLY A 403 -18.97 -11.64 5.26
C GLY A 403 -18.71 -10.49 4.27
N ILE A 404 -17.86 -9.52 4.62
CA ILE A 404 -17.49 -8.39 3.75
C ILE A 404 -16.66 -8.87 2.55
N LEU A 405 -15.70 -9.77 2.77
CA LEU A 405 -14.89 -10.37 1.71
C LEU A 405 -15.76 -11.08 0.68
N LYS A 406 -16.62 -12.00 1.13
CA LYS A 406 -17.49 -12.79 0.26
C LYS A 406 -18.56 -11.96 -0.45
N ARG A 407 -19.07 -10.91 0.22
CA ARG A 407 -20.06 -9.99 -0.38
C ARG A 407 -19.49 -9.22 -1.56
N TYR A 408 -18.30 -8.65 -1.41
CA TYR A 408 -17.76 -7.71 -2.41
C TYR A 408 -16.80 -8.34 -3.41
N LEU A 409 -16.11 -9.42 -3.04
CA LEU A 409 -14.96 -9.95 -3.80
C LEU A 409 -14.01 -8.82 -4.24
N GLY A 410 -13.87 -7.81 -3.38
CA GLY A 410 -13.32 -6.50 -3.73
C GLY A 410 -11.80 -6.40 -3.57
N ILE A 411 -11.18 -7.35 -2.87
CA ILE A 411 -9.73 -7.39 -2.71
C ILE A 411 -9.07 -7.60 -4.08
N PRO A 412 -8.18 -6.69 -4.51
CA PRO A 412 -7.67 -6.72 -5.87
C PRO A 412 -6.44 -7.63 -6.05
N TRP A 413 -5.60 -7.86 -5.03
CA TRP A 413 -4.31 -8.57 -5.20
C TRP A 413 -3.63 -9.06 -3.91
N VAL A 414 -4.31 -9.10 -2.77
CA VAL A 414 -3.73 -9.48 -1.48
C VAL A 414 -4.50 -10.59 -0.77
N ASN A 415 -3.83 -11.35 0.08
CA ASN A 415 -4.47 -12.12 1.14
C ASN A 415 -4.92 -11.18 2.27
N THR A 416 -5.87 -11.63 3.09
CA THR A 416 -6.31 -10.97 4.33
C THR A 416 -6.00 -11.86 5.53
N ILE A 417 -5.31 -11.32 6.52
CA ILE A 417 -5.00 -11.99 7.77
C ILE A 417 -5.59 -11.14 8.90
N ALA A 418 -6.41 -11.73 9.76
CA ALA A 418 -7.16 -11.00 10.77
C ALA A 418 -7.22 -11.75 12.10
N ALA A 419 -7.26 -10.98 13.18
CA ALA A 419 -7.58 -11.45 14.52
C ALA A 419 -8.66 -10.57 15.16
N ASP A 420 -9.43 -11.11 16.10
CA ASP A 420 -10.42 -10.36 16.88
C ASP A 420 -10.26 -10.53 18.39
N THR A 421 -10.98 -9.70 19.15
CA THR A 421 -11.01 -9.72 20.63
C THR A 421 -11.48 -11.06 21.23
N ALA A 422 -12.19 -11.89 20.47
CA ALA A 422 -12.63 -13.22 20.89
C ALA A 422 -11.55 -14.31 20.66
N GLY A 423 -10.38 -13.92 20.15
CA GLY A 423 -9.28 -14.83 19.88
C GLY A 423 -9.55 -15.76 18.70
N ASN A 424 -10.23 -15.27 17.66
CA ASN A 424 -10.29 -15.94 16.37
C ASN A 424 -9.14 -15.46 15.49
N ALA A 425 -8.45 -16.39 14.81
CA ALA A 425 -7.44 -16.11 13.79
C ALA A 425 -8.00 -16.50 12.41
N TYR A 426 -7.79 -15.65 11.40
CA TYR A 426 -8.43 -15.79 10.11
C TYR A 426 -7.52 -15.46 8.93
N TYR A 427 -7.53 -16.33 7.92
CA TYR A 427 -6.87 -16.17 6.64
C TYR A 427 -7.89 -16.23 5.50
N ALA A 428 -7.70 -15.41 4.47
CA ALA A 428 -8.46 -15.47 3.23
C ALA A 428 -7.66 -14.98 2.02
N ASP A 429 -7.76 -15.67 0.88
CA ASP A 429 -7.46 -15.11 -0.46
C ASP A 429 -8.77 -14.97 -1.25
N VAL A 430 -9.68 -14.15 -0.71
CA VAL A 430 -10.99 -13.89 -1.29
C VAL A 430 -10.97 -12.52 -1.95
N GLY A 431 -11.15 -12.47 -3.27
CA GLY A 431 -11.09 -11.22 -4.02
C GLY A 431 -11.47 -11.38 -5.50
N SER A 432 -11.14 -10.37 -6.30
CA SER A 432 -11.40 -10.38 -7.75
C SER A 432 -10.33 -11.26 -8.42
N ILE A 433 -10.66 -12.52 -8.71
CA ILE A 433 -9.77 -13.49 -9.37
C ILE A 433 -10.48 -14.03 -10.61
N PRO A 434 -9.86 -14.00 -11.81
CA PRO A 434 -10.46 -14.54 -13.02
C PRO A 434 -10.98 -15.97 -12.82
N ASN A 435 -12.21 -16.25 -13.30
CA ASN A 435 -12.84 -17.55 -13.19
C ASN A 435 -12.27 -18.54 -14.21
N ILE A 436 -11.05 -19.00 -13.92
CA ILE A 436 -10.38 -20.08 -14.62
C ILE A 436 -10.41 -21.29 -13.67
N SER A 437 -11.37 -22.19 -13.88
CA SER A 437 -11.46 -23.45 -13.14
C SER A 437 -10.21 -24.32 -13.36
N ARG A 438 -10.03 -25.35 -12.53
CA ARG A 438 -8.94 -26.33 -12.71
C ARG A 438 -8.98 -27.00 -14.09
N GLU A 439 -10.19 -27.35 -14.56
CA GLU A 439 -10.32 -27.96 -15.90
C GLU A 439 -9.92 -26.97 -16.98
N LYS A 440 -10.39 -25.71 -16.92
CA LYS A 440 -10.01 -24.68 -17.90
C LYS A 440 -8.52 -24.38 -17.87
N TYR A 441 -7.94 -24.24 -16.69
CA TYR A 441 -6.51 -23.95 -16.53
C TYR A 441 -5.64 -24.97 -17.28
N THR A 442 -6.03 -26.25 -17.22
CA THR A 442 -5.31 -27.34 -17.90
C THR A 442 -5.68 -27.44 -19.38
N ALA A 443 -6.97 -27.45 -19.71
CA ALA A 443 -7.46 -27.74 -21.06
C ALA A 443 -7.31 -26.58 -22.06
N CYS A 444 -7.05 -25.36 -21.57
CA CYS A 444 -6.92 -24.17 -22.41
C CYS A 444 -5.50 -23.61 -22.49
N ASN A 445 -4.54 -24.15 -21.73
CA ASN A 445 -3.18 -23.63 -21.76
C ASN A 445 -2.51 -23.94 -23.10
N THR A 446 -1.93 -22.95 -23.76
CA THR A 446 -1.22 -23.14 -25.04
C THR A 446 0.15 -23.75 -24.79
N VAL A 447 0.87 -24.12 -25.86
CA VAL A 447 2.25 -24.63 -25.76
C VAL A 447 3.17 -23.62 -25.07
N LEU A 448 3.08 -22.34 -25.44
CA LEU A 448 3.81 -21.27 -24.76
C LEU A 448 3.37 -21.16 -23.30
N GLY A 449 2.07 -21.25 -23.06
CA GLY A 449 1.51 -21.17 -21.73
C GLY A 449 1.94 -22.30 -20.80
N LEU A 450 2.09 -23.54 -21.29
CA LEU A 450 2.61 -24.67 -20.51
C LEU A 450 4.06 -24.42 -20.06
N ALA A 451 4.90 -23.91 -20.97
CA ALA A 451 6.30 -23.60 -20.66
C ALA A 451 6.41 -22.45 -19.63
N LEU A 452 5.68 -21.35 -19.82
CA LEU A 452 5.70 -20.22 -18.90
C LEU A 452 5.07 -20.57 -17.55
N ASP A 453 4.02 -21.38 -17.53
CA ASP A 453 3.36 -21.79 -16.29
C ASP A 453 4.23 -22.69 -15.42
N GLN A 454 4.97 -23.63 -16.03
CA GLN A 454 5.92 -24.47 -15.30
C GLN A 454 7.06 -23.66 -14.67
N LEU A 455 7.52 -22.61 -15.34
CA LEU A 455 8.74 -21.88 -14.95
C LEU A 455 8.45 -20.59 -14.15
N GLN A 456 7.27 -20.00 -14.33
CA GLN A 456 6.93 -18.66 -13.84
C GLN A 456 5.48 -18.56 -13.33
N ARG A 457 4.70 -19.66 -13.34
CA ARG A 457 3.28 -19.68 -12.93
C ARG A 457 2.45 -18.62 -13.67
N LEU A 458 2.67 -18.53 -14.98
CA LEU A 458 1.96 -17.64 -15.88
C LEU A 458 1.30 -18.47 -17.00
N PRO A 459 0.00 -18.78 -16.87
CA PRO A 459 -0.72 -19.48 -17.93
C PRO A 459 -0.90 -18.55 -19.14
N VAL A 460 -0.96 -19.12 -20.34
CA VAL A 460 -1.37 -18.42 -21.57
C VAL A 460 -2.46 -19.24 -22.21
N LEU A 461 -3.69 -18.72 -22.22
CA LEU A 461 -4.84 -19.49 -22.66
C LEU A 461 -5.14 -19.31 -24.14
N ASP A 462 -5.75 -20.32 -24.76
CA ASP A 462 -6.16 -20.30 -26.16
C ASP A 462 -7.36 -19.36 -26.37
N GLY A 463 -7.12 -18.22 -27.00
CA GLY A 463 -8.12 -17.22 -27.33
C GLY A 463 -8.93 -17.52 -28.60
N SER A 464 -8.62 -18.62 -29.31
CA SER A 464 -9.42 -19.09 -30.45
C SER A 464 -10.63 -19.93 -30.04
N ARG A 465 -10.75 -20.26 -28.75
CA ARG A 465 -11.83 -21.07 -28.17
C ARG A 465 -12.62 -20.24 -27.17
N GLY A 466 -13.88 -19.93 -27.47
CA GLY A 466 -14.75 -19.17 -26.56
C GLY A 466 -14.96 -19.88 -25.22
N ALA A 467 -14.90 -21.20 -25.19
CA ALA A 467 -14.95 -22.01 -23.97
C ALA A 467 -13.80 -21.72 -22.98
N CYS A 468 -12.68 -21.16 -23.46
CA CYS A 468 -11.52 -20.82 -22.64
C CYS A 468 -11.61 -19.43 -21.99
N ARG A 469 -12.65 -18.64 -22.27
CA ARG A 469 -12.94 -17.39 -21.56
C ARG A 469 -13.21 -17.67 -20.08
N PRO A 470 -12.99 -16.67 -19.19
CA PRO A 470 -13.40 -16.79 -17.80
C PRO A 470 -14.89 -17.10 -17.71
N ALA A 471 -15.26 -18.05 -16.86
CA ALA A 471 -16.67 -18.35 -16.60
C ALA A 471 -17.34 -17.24 -15.76
N THR A 472 -18.66 -17.29 -15.66
CA THR A 472 -19.41 -16.48 -14.69
C THR A 472 -19.97 -17.43 -13.65
N ASP A 473 -19.61 -17.19 -12.38
CA ASP A 473 -20.18 -17.92 -11.25
C ASP A 473 -21.46 -17.19 -10.79
N PRO A 474 -22.61 -17.87 -10.63
CA PRO A 474 -23.84 -17.25 -10.13
C PRO A 474 -23.73 -16.71 -8.69
N GLU A 475 -22.79 -17.19 -7.88
CA GLU A 475 -22.52 -16.70 -6.52
C GLU A 475 -21.53 -15.53 -6.50
N ALA A 476 -20.88 -15.22 -7.63
CA ALA A 476 -20.01 -14.05 -7.74
C ALA A 476 -20.82 -12.78 -7.99
N ILE A 477 -20.48 -11.70 -7.28
CA ILE A 477 -21.12 -10.38 -7.44
C ILE A 477 -20.82 -9.71 -8.79
N ALA A 478 -19.82 -10.19 -9.53
CA ALA A 478 -19.43 -9.69 -10.84
C ALA A 478 -19.13 -10.87 -11.79
N PRO A 479 -19.38 -10.72 -13.11
CA PRO A 479 -19.06 -11.75 -14.07
C PRO A 479 -17.55 -11.94 -14.23
N GLY A 480 -17.14 -13.10 -14.74
CA GLY A 480 -15.74 -13.37 -15.10
C GLY A 480 -14.80 -13.67 -13.92
N ILE A 481 -15.29 -13.68 -12.67
CA ILE A 481 -14.49 -13.98 -11.48
C ILE A 481 -15.01 -15.22 -10.72
N LEU A 482 -14.12 -15.84 -9.94
CA LEU A 482 -14.45 -16.99 -9.08
C LEU A 482 -15.47 -16.60 -8.01
N GLY A 483 -16.40 -17.50 -7.70
CA GLY A 483 -17.35 -17.33 -6.61
C GLY A 483 -16.71 -17.59 -5.24
N PRO A 484 -17.37 -17.14 -4.14
CA PRO A 484 -16.83 -17.25 -2.79
C PRO A 484 -16.43 -18.66 -2.33
N LYS A 485 -17.11 -19.70 -2.81
CA LYS A 485 -16.84 -21.11 -2.43
C LYS A 485 -15.54 -21.66 -3.02
N ASP A 486 -15.09 -21.10 -4.15
CA ASP A 486 -13.89 -21.53 -4.86
C ASP A 486 -12.65 -20.72 -4.45
N LEU A 487 -12.75 -19.98 -3.34
CA LEU A 487 -11.70 -19.09 -2.83
C LEU A 487 -11.26 -19.56 -1.43
N PRO A 488 -9.94 -19.67 -1.17
CA PRO A 488 -9.44 -20.28 0.05
C PRO A 488 -9.63 -19.36 1.25
N THR A 489 -10.16 -19.93 2.33
CA THR A 489 -10.26 -19.29 3.64
C THR A 489 -9.94 -20.30 4.74
N LEU A 490 -9.41 -19.84 5.86
CA LEU A 490 -9.18 -20.67 7.03
C LEU A 490 -9.41 -19.88 8.32
N ARG A 491 -10.21 -20.45 9.22
CA ARG A 491 -10.41 -19.93 10.59
C ARG A 491 -9.79 -20.90 11.58
N ARG A 492 -9.09 -20.35 12.57
CA ARG A 492 -8.31 -21.09 13.55
C ARG A 492 -8.41 -20.44 14.91
N GLU A 493 -8.18 -21.24 15.95
CA GLU A 493 -8.08 -20.77 17.32
C GLU A 493 -6.63 -20.67 17.80
N ASP A 494 -5.70 -21.35 17.13
CA ASP A 494 -4.26 -21.32 17.36
C ASP A 494 -3.62 -20.18 16.57
N HIS A 495 -3.44 -20.34 15.25
CA HIS A 495 -2.86 -19.31 14.41
C HIS A 495 -3.22 -19.48 12.94
N VAL A 496 -3.09 -18.39 12.20
CA VAL A 496 -2.86 -18.41 10.75
C VAL A 496 -1.71 -17.47 10.40
N SER A 497 -1.08 -17.72 9.27
CA SER A 497 0.07 -16.96 8.81
C SER A 497 0.10 -16.86 7.29
N ASN A 498 0.75 -15.82 6.75
CA ASN A 498 1.12 -15.82 5.35
C ASN A 498 2.38 -14.97 5.10
N MET A 499 3.26 -15.48 4.24
CA MET A 499 4.52 -14.85 3.83
C MET A 499 4.67 -14.83 2.29
N ASN A 500 3.58 -14.61 1.57
CA ASN A 500 3.44 -14.52 0.10
C ASN A 500 3.57 -15.81 -0.69
N ASP A 501 3.91 -16.93 -0.06
CA ASP A 501 3.56 -18.22 -0.64
C ASP A 501 2.03 -18.40 -0.64
N SER A 502 1.55 -19.36 -1.45
CA SER A 502 0.12 -19.62 -1.62
C SER A 502 -0.59 -19.95 -0.30
N TYR A 503 -1.92 -19.95 -0.35
CA TYR A 503 -2.83 -20.35 0.73
C TYR A 503 -2.49 -21.69 1.40
N TRP A 504 -1.78 -22.58 0.70
CA TRP A 504 -1.53 -23.97 1.09
C TRP A 504 -1.08 -24.14 2.55
N LEU A 505 -0.05 -23.40 3.00
CA LEU A 505 0.52 -23.54 4.36
C LEU A 505 0.22 -22.34 5.25
N THR A 506 -0.98 -21.77 5.15
CA THR A 506 -1.36 -20.71 6.10
C THR A 506 -1.35 -21.20 7.56
N ASN A 507 -1.68 -22.49 7.76
CA ASN A 507 -1.43 -23.26 8.97
C ASN A 507 -1.04 -24.70 8.56
N PRO A 508 0.19 -25.17 8.86
CA PRO A 508 0.64 -26.52 8.46
C PRO A 508 -0.16 -27.69 9.03
N GLU A 509 -0.85 -27.51 10.16
CA GLU A 509 -1.73 -28.53 10.76
C GLU A 509 -3.06 -28.70 10.01
N GLN A 510 -3.37 -27.78 9.08
CA GLN A 510 -4.52 -27.87 8.20
C GLN A 510 -4.21 -27.20 6.85
N PRO A 511 -3.42 -27.86 5.99
CA PRO A 511 -3.13 -27.34 4.66
C PRO A 511 -4.40 -27.16 3.83
N LEU A 512 -4.46 -26.08 3.06
CA LEU A 512 -5.57 -25.81 2.14
C LEU A 512 -5.23 -26.33 0.74
N GLU A 513 -6.02 -27.26 0.22
CA GLU A 513 -5.81 -27.89 -1.09
C GLU A 513 -7.09 -27.95 -1.93
N GLY A 514 -6.95 -28.20 -3.23
CA GLY A 514 -8.05 -28.40 -4.17
C GLY A 514 -8.47 -27.16 -4.97
N PHE A 515 -7.77 -26.04 -4.85
CA PHE A 515 -8.13 -24.79 -5.53
C PHE A 515 -7.54 -24.69 -6.94
N SER A 516 -8.00 -23.70 -7.72
CA SER A 516 -7.43 -23.46 -9.05
C SER A 516 -6.01 -22.93 -8.97
N ARG A 517 -5.13 -23.42 -9.86
CA ARG A 517 -3.72 -22.98 -9.95
C ARG A 517 -3.56 -21.50 -10.29
N ILE A 518 -4.61 -20.87 -10.83
CA ILE A 518 -4.65 -19.41 -10.99
C ILE A 518 -4.47 -18.68 -9.65
N ILE A 519 -4.90 -19.28 -8.53
CA ILE A 519 -4.76 -18.73 -7.18
C ILE A 519 -3.33 -18.98 -6.66
N GLY A 520 -2.81 -20.20 -6.79
CA GLY A 520 -1.47 -20.54 -6.31
C GLY A 520 -1.19 -22.03 -6.32
N ASP A 521 0.07 -22.40 -6.16
CA ASP A 521 0.53 -23.78 -6.18
C ASP A 521 0.41 -24.46 -4.80
N GLU A 522 -0.01 -25.71 -4.80
CA GLU A 522 -0.10 -26.60 -3.64
C GLU A 522 1.03 -27.63 -3.71
N ARG A 523 1.49 -28.15 -2.56
CA ARG A 523 2.49 -29.24 -2.51
C ARG A 523 3.79 -28.93 -3.28
N THR A 524 4.25 -27.68 -3.22
CA THR A 524 5.54 -27.27 -3.78
C THR A 524 6.41 -26.59 -2.72
N ALA A 525 7.72 -26.61 -2.92
CA ALA A 525 8.68 -25.99 -2.01
C ALA A 525 8.30 -24.55 -1.67
N ARG A 526 8.43 -24.19 -0.39
CA ARG A 526 8.15 -22.84 0.10
C ARG A 526 9.41 -22.01 0.12
N THR A 527 9.23 -20.70 -0.01
CA THR A 527 10.34 -19.76 0.15
C THR A 527 10.96 -19.90 1.54
N LEU A 528 12.27 -19.62 1.65
CA LEU A 528 12.95 -19.63 2.94
C LEU A 528 12.28 -18.69 3.97
N ARG A 529 11.68 -17.59 3.50
CA ARG A 529 10.94 -16.63 4.33
C ARG A 529 9.64 -17.21 4.90
N THR A 530 8.89 -17.97 4.11
CA THR A 530 7.71 -18.70 4.63
C THR A 530 8.13 -19.76 5.64
N ARG A 531 9.18 -20.51 5.33
CA ARG A 531 9.68 -21.58 6.22
C ARG A 531 10.10 -21.02 7.57
N ILE A 532 10.96 -19.99 7.63
CA ILE A 532 11.32 -19.35 8.91
C ILE A 532 10.12 -18.73 9.61
N GLY A 533 9.17 -18.17 8.86
CA GLY A 533 7.93 -17.62 9.39
C GLY A 533 7.11 -18.68 10.12
N ILE A 534 7.01 -19.89 9.56
CA ILE A 534 6.32 -21.00 10.22
C ILE A 534 7.15 -21.54 11.39
N THR A 535 8.44 -21.80 11.17
CA THR A 535 9.35 -22.36 12.19
C THR A 535 9.40 -21.51 13.45
N GLN A 536 9.62 -20.20 13.33
CA GLN A 536 9.70 -19.33 14.51
C GLN A 536 8.35 -19.20 15.24
N LEU A 537 7.24 -19.28 14.50
CA LEU A 537 5.91 -19.26 15.08
C LEU A 537 5.67 -20.53 15.89
N GLN A 538 5.94 -21.71 15.31
CA GLN A 538 5.80 -23.00 16.00
C GLN A 538 6.71 -23.08 17.23
N GLN A 539 7.96 -22.63 17.12
CA GLN A 539 8.89 -22.58 18.25
C GLN A 539 8.40 -21.67 19.37
N ARG A 540 7.82 -20.51 19.05
CA ARG A 540 7.24 -19.63 20.08
C ARG A 540 6.01 -20.25 20.74
N LEU A 541 5.12 -20.89 19.97
CA LEU A 541 3.99 -21.61 20.53
C LEU A 541 4.45 -22.73 21.48
N ALA A 542 5.48 -23.48 21.11
CA ALA A 542 6.04 -24.58 21.89
C ALA A 542 6.98 -24.13 23.04
N GLY A 543 7.43 -22.88 23.07
CA GLY A 543 8.40 -22.39 24.06
C GLY A 543 9.84 -22.88 23.82
N THR A 544 10.20 -23.19 22.57
CA THR A 544 11.51 -23.73 22.18
C THR A 544 12.39 -22.73 21.44
N ASP A 545 12.01 -21.45 21.41
CA ASP A 545 12.74 -20.35 20.77
C ASP A 545 13.69 -19.60 21.74
N GLY A 546 13.73 -20.02 23.02
CA GLY A 546 14.56 -19.42 24.05
C GLY A 546 13.98 -18.19 24.76
N LEU A 547 12.75 -17.73 24.46
CA LEU A 547 12.08 -16.75 25.32
C LEU A 547 11.17 -17.44 26.35
N GLU A 548 11.01 -16.81 27.51
CA GLU A 548 10.25 -17.31 28.65
C GLU A 548 8.83 -17.77 28.26
N GLY A 549 8.37 -18.90 28.82
CA GLY A 549 7.00 -19.41 28.71
C GLY A 549 6.64 -20.05 27.35
N THR A 550 5.35 -20.22 27.08
CA THR A 550 4.80 -20.68 25.79
C THR A 550 3.83 -19.64 25.22
N GLY A 551 3.41 -19.82 23.97
CA GLY A 551 2.47 -18.92 23.30
C GLY A 551 2.99 -17.49 23.09
N PHE A 552 2.10 -16.62 22.61
CA PHE A 552 2.39 -15.22 22.32
C PHE A 552 1.71 -14.26 23.31
N ASP A 553 2.44 -13.21 23.65
CA ASP A 553 1.90 -11.91 24.07
C ASP A 553 2.41 -10.83 23.10
N LEU A 554 2.04 -9.56 23.34
CA LEU A 554 2.46 -8.45 22.49
C LEU A 554 3.99 -8.30 22.43
N GLN A 555 4.70 -8.54 23.54
CA GLN A 555 6.15 -8.34 23.61
C GLN A 555 6.87 -9.42 22.79
N ASN A 556 6.53 -10.69 22.99
CA ASN A 556 7.13 -11.78 22.23
C ASN A 556 6.77 -11.72 20.75
N LEU A 557 5.55 -11.26 20.40
CA LEU A 557 5.17 -11.03 19.01
C LEU A 557 6.09 -10.02 18.31
N MET A 558 6.40 -8.91 18.99
CA MET A 558 7.36 -7.92 18.49
C MET A 558 8.79 -8.46 18.40
N THR A 559 9.23 -9.22 19.41
CA THR A 559 10.57 -9.84 19.44
C THR A 559 10.75 -10.82 18.30
N VAL A 560 9.80 -11.73 18.08
CA VAL A 560 9.81 -12.71 16.98
C VAL A 560 9.74 -12.00 15.64
N GLY A 561 8.87 -10.99 15.49
CA GLY A 561 8.72 -10.23 14.25
C GLY A 561 10.00 -9.49 13.80
N LEU A 562 10.86 -9.10 14.75
CA LEU A 562 12.14 -8.43 14.50
C LEU A 562 13.35 -9.26 14.96
N ALA A 563 13.24 -10.59 15.00
CA ALA A 563 14.33 -11.45 15.48
C ALA A 563 15.56 -11.44 14.56
N ASN A 564 15.38 -11.08 13.28
CA ASN A 564 16.43 -11.01 12.25
C ASN A 564 17.23 -12.31 12.07
N ARG A 565 16.63 -13.46 12.37
CA ARG A 565 17.18 -14.78 12.03
C ARG A 565 17.37 -14.90 10.53
N VAL A 566 18.49 -15.46 10.12
CA VAL A 566 18.83 -15.70 8.71
C VAL A 566 18.69 -17.18 8.40
N TYR A 567 17.54 -17.59 7.87
CA TYR A 567 17.23 -19.02 7.74
C TYR A 567 18.12 -19.75 6.74
N SER A 568 18.60 -19.08 5.69
CA SER A 568 19.61 -19.71 4.83
C SER A 568 20.88 -20.05 5.59
N ALA A 569 21.27 -19.26 6.60
CA ALA A 569 22.43 -19.54 7.43
C ALA A 569 22.18 -20.73 8.35
N GLU A 570 20.99 -20.80 8.97
CA GLU A 570 20.59 -21.94 9.80
C GLU A 570 20.60 -23.26 9.02
N LEU A 571 20.37 -23.23 7.71
CA LEU A 571 20.43 -24.41 6.85
C LEU A 571 21.82 -24.70 6.26
N TRP A 572 22.63 -23.67 5.96
CA TRP A 572 23.77 -23.81 5.03
C TRP A 572 25.12 -23.39 5.60
N ARG A 573 25.16 -22.59 6.67
CA ARG A 573 26.43 -22.01 7.16
C ARG A 573 27.42 -23.10 7.55
N ASP A 574 26.95 -24.09 8.31
CA ASP A 574 27.81 -25.13 8.87
C ASP A 574 28.39 -26.02 7.76
N ASP A 575 27.56 -26.41 6.79
CA ASP A 575 27.99 -27.10 5.57
C ASP A 575 29.03 -26.28 4.78
N LEU A 576 28.80 -24.98 4.60
CA LEU A 576 29.70 -24.10 3.84
C LEU A 576 31.09 -23.97 4.48
N VAL A 577 31.14 -23.84 5.81
CA VAL A 577 32.40 -23.60 6.54
C VAL A 577 33.09 -24.90 6.96
N ALA A 578 32.46 -26.06 6.80
CA ALA A 578 33.06 -27.36 7.08
C ALA A 578 34.31 -27.57 6.21
N GLY A 579 35.45 -27.84 6.84
CA GLY A 579 36.73 -28.05 6.14
C GLY A 579 37.32 -26.80 5.44
N CYS A 580 36.69 -25.62 5.57
CA CYS A 580 37.17 -24.38 4.94
C CYS A 580 38.08 -23.56 5.87
N GLY A 581 39.31 -23.27 5.40
CA GLY A 581 40.33 -22.52 6.12
C GLY A 581 40.46 -21.03 5.77
N SER A 582 39.64 -20.50 4.84
CA SER A 582 39.72 -19.09 4.42
C SER A 582 39.31 -18.12 5.53
N GLU A 583 39.74 -16.86 5.44
CA GLU A 583 39.31 -15.81 6.36
C GLU A 583 37.79 -15.60 6.34
N ALA A 584 37.18 -15.61 5.14
CA ALA A 584 35.73 -15.53 4.98
C ALA A 584 35.01 -16.65 5.76
N CYS A 585 35.48 -17.90 5.67
CA CYS A 585 34.91 -19.01 6.42
C CYS A 585 35.11 -18.87 7.93
N ARG A 586 36.24 -18.31 8.38
CA ARG A 586 36.48 -18.02 9.80
C ARG A 586 35.49 -16.99 10.34
N VAL A 587 35.25 -15.91 9.59
CA VAL A 587 34.25 -14.89 9.92
C VAL A 587 32.85 -15.49 9.99
N LEU A 588 32.45 -16.23 8.94
CA LEU A 588 31.12 -16.83 8.89
C LEU A 588 30.91 -17.87 10.00
N ARG A 589 31.94 -18.62 10.39
CA ARG A 589 31.85 -19.56 11.53
C ARG A 589 31.60 -18.85 12.87
N ALA A 590 32.13 -17.64 13.04
CA ALA A 590 31.96 -16.84 14.25
C ALA A 590 30.68 -15.99 14.25
N TRP A 591 30.01 -15.85 13.09
CA TRP A 591 28.78 -15.07 12.95
C TRP A 591 27.59 -15.73 13.65
N ASP A 592 26.73 -14.89 14.24
CA ASP A 592 25.56 -15.27 15.05
C ASP A 592 24.33 -15.70 14.24
N MET A 593 24.44 -15.74 12.90
CA MET A 593 23.35 -16.05 11.97
C MET A 593 22.18 -15.06 12.03
N ARG A 594 22.45 -13.82 12.46
CA ARG A 594 21.47 -12.73 12.51
C ARG A 594 21.89 -11.54 11.64
N ASN A 595 20.89 -10.80 11.20
CA ASN A 595 21.07 -9.50 10.55
C ASN A 595 20.70 -8.36 11.51
N ASP A 596 21.29 -8.38 12.70
CA ASP A 596 21.26 -7.24 13.60
C ASP A 596 22.34 -6.22 13.23
N LEU A 597 22.20 -4.99 13.75
CA LEU A 597 23.09 -3.88 13.37
C LEU A 597 24.58 -4.21 13.58
N ASP A 598 24.86 -4.97 14.64
CA ASP A 598 26.20 -5.29 15.12
C ASP A 598 26.66 -6.73 14.76
N SER A 599 25.85 -7.49 14.00
CA SER A 599 26.18 -8.86 13.60
C SER A 599 27.33 -8.88 12.60
N LYS A 600 28.50 -9.36 13.04
CA LYS A 600 29.72 -9.43 12.24
C LYS A 600 29.65 -10.52 11.19
N GLY A 601 29.87 -10.18 9.92
CA GLY A 601 29.77 -11.11 8.80
C GLY A 601 28.39 -11.18 8.14
N ALA A 602 27.40 -10.44 8.66
CA ALA A 602 26.05 -10.38 8.09
C ALA A 602 26.06 -9.89 6.63
N VAL A 603 26.84 -8.85 6.31
CA VAL A 603 26.94 -8.30 4.95
C VAL A 603 27.55 -9.33 3.99
N LEU A 604 28.58 -10.05 4.43
CA LEU A 604 29.22 -11.11 3.64
C LEU A 604 28.22 -12.22 3.29
N TRP A 605 27.45 -12.69 4.27
CA TRP A 605 26.43 -13.72 4.04
C TRP A 605 25.33 -13.25 3.10
N GLN A 606 24.83 -12.02 3.27
CA GLN A 606 23.83 -11.43 2.38
C GLN A 606 24.32 -11.39 0.92
N ARG A 607 25.58 -11.00 0.69
CA ARG A 607 26.19 -11.00 -0.65
C ARG A 607 26.32 -12.39 -1.21
N PHE A 608 26.82 -13.34 -0.41
CA PHE A 608 26.95 -14.74 -0.81
C PHE A 608 25.60 -15.31 -1.29
N VAL A 609 24.54 -15.17 -0.48
CA VAL A 609 23.22 -15.69 -0.84
C VAL A 609 22.66 -14.97 -2.07
N THR A 610 22.78 -13.63 -2.14
CA THR A 610 22.30 -12.87 -3.30
C THR A 610 22.97 -13.32 -4.60
N ARG A 611 24.27 -13.62 -4.59
CA ARG A 611 25.01 -14.16 -5.73
C ARG A 611 24.55 -15.58 -6.08
N LEU A 612 24.41 -16.44 -5.07
CA LEU A 612 24.00 -17.84 -5.24
C LEU A 612 22.59 -17.98 -5.81
N THR A 613 21.61 -17.29 -5.21
CA THR A 613 20.20 -17.38 -5.60
C THR A 613 19.84 -16.48 -6.77
N GLY A 614 20.63 -15.43 -7.04
CA GLY A 614 20.46 -14.56 -8.21
C GLY A 614 20.77 -15.27 -9.53
N ALA A 615 21.60 -16.32 -9.50
CA ALA A 615 21.90 -17.17 -10.65
C ALA A 615 20.85 -18.26 -10.89
N THR A 616 20.11 -18.70 -9.86
CA THR A 616 19.08 -19.75 -9.92
C THR A 616 17.99 -19.51 -8.86
N PRO A 617 16.88 -18.81 -9.20
CA PRO A 617 15.87 -18.43 -8.20
C PRO A 617 14.91 -19.56 -7.79
N ILE A 618 15.02 -20.77 -8.35
CA ILE A 618 14.17 -21.91 -7.97
C ILE A 618 14.88 -22.78 -6.92
N PRO A 619 14.16 -23.27 -5.88
CA PRO A 619 14.61 -24.40 -5.06
C PRO A 619 14.56 -25.72 -5.85
N LEU A 620 15.38 -25.86 -6.91
CA LEU A 620 15.56 -27.13 -7.61
C LEU A 620 16.48 -28.06 -6.81
N PRO A 621 16.16 -29.36 -6.69
CA PRO A 621 17.06 -30.35 -6.09
C PRO A 621 18.22 -30.73 -7.03
N GLY A 622 19.28 -31.30 -6.47
CA GLY A 622 20.36 -31.89 -7.25
C GLY A 622 21.33 -30.87 -7.88
N PRO A 623 22.00 -31.18 -9.00
CA PRO A 623 23.07 -30.34 -9.56
C PRO A 623 22.59 -28.97 -10.10
N ALA A 624 21.27 -28.75 -10.17
CA ALA A 624 20.67 -27.53 -10.72
C ALA A 624 20.35 -26.44 -9.66
N GLY A 625 20.53 -26.72 -8.36
CA GLY A 625 20.22 -25.76 -7.28
C GLY A 625 21.17 -25.86 -6.08
N PRO A 626 20.99 -24.99 -5.07
CA PRO A 626 21.89 -24.91 -3.92
C PRO A 626 21.62 -25.99 -2.85
N PHE A 627 20.49 -26.70 -2.90
CA PHE A 627 20.11 -27.66 -1.86
C PHE A 627 20.70 -29.06 -2.09
N ALA A 628 21.10 -29.72 -1.01
CA ALA A 628 21.55 -31.11 -1.04
C ALA A 628 20.36 -32.10 -1.04
N GLY A 629 19.33 -31.82 -0.25
CA GLY A 629 18.11 -32.62 -0.17
C GLY A 629 17.00 -32.15 -1.11
N ALA A 630 16.12 -33.08 -1.50
CA ALA A 630 14.92 -32.75 -2.26
C ALA A 630 13.81 -32.16 -1.39
N PHE A 631 12.86 -31.48 -2.02
CA PHE A 631 11.61 -31.08 -1.38
C PHE A 631 10.73 -32.31 -1.14
N ASP A 632 10.12 -32.39 0.04
CA ASP A 632 9.12 -33.36 0.44
C ASP A 632 7.82 -32.63 0.83
N ALA A 633 6.72 -32.97 0.16
CA ALA A 633 5.41 -32.41 0.48
C ALA A 633 4.87 -32.86 1.86
N GLY A 634 5.38 -33.98 2.41
CA GLY A 634 5.08 -34.44 3.77
C GLY A 634 5.83 -33.67 4.87
N ASP A 635 6.92 -32.98 4.51
CA ASP A 635 7.68 -32.09 5.41
C ASP A 635 8.03 -30.76 4.72
N PRO A 636 7.02 -29.94 4.40
CA PRO A 636 7.21 -28.80 3.51
C PRO A 636 7.82 -27.57 4.19
N VAL A 637 7.94 -27.60 5.53
CA VAL A 637 8.56 -26.54 6.32
C VAL A 637 10.06 -26.78 6.45
N ASN A 638 10.50 -28.03 6.57
CA ASN A 638 11.91 -28.34 6.78
C ASN A 638 12.63 -28.80 5.50
N THR A 639 11.93 -29.04 4.40
CA THR A 639 12.54 -29.39 3.10
C THR A 639 12.33 -28.32 2.00
N PRO A 640 13.21 -28.22 0.98
CA PRO A 640 14.51 -28.89 0.87
C PRO A 640 15.51 -28.38 1.92
N ALA A 641 16.52 -29.19 2.25
CA ALA A 641 17.49 -28.91 3.32
C ALA A 641 18.95 -29.14 2.89
N GLY A 642 19.87 -28.62 3.69
CA GLY A 642 21.33 -28.72 3.48
C GLY A 642 21.84 -27.91 2.28
N LEU A 643 23.14 -27.67 2.25
CA LEU A 643 23.84 -27.02 1.14
C LEU A 643 24.57 -28.06 0.29
N ASN A 644 24.35 -28.04 -1.03
CA ASN A 644 25.15 -28.82 -1.97
C ASN A 644 26.51 -28.15 -2.19
N VAL A 645 27.48 -28.40 -1.30
CA VAL A 645 28.84 -27.82 -1.35
C VAL A 645 29.64 -28.20 -2.59
N LEU A 646 29.24 -29.28 -3.29
CA LEU A 646 29.86 -29.72 -4.55
C LEU A 646 29.40 -28.88 -5.75
N ASN A 647 28.36 -28.06 -5.61
CA ASN A 647 27.91 -27.16 -6.65
C ASN A 647 28.94 -26.03 -6.86
N PRO A 648 29.56 -25.89 -8.04
CA PRO A 648 30.57 -24.85 -8.30
C PRO A 648 30.08 -23.42 -8.08
N LEU A 649 28.78 -23.18 -8.18
CA LEU A 649 28.17 -21.87 -7.90
C LEU A 649 28.33 -21.46 -6.44
N VAL A 650 28.41 -22.40 -5.50
CA VAL A 650 28.59 -22.10 -4.07
C VAL A 650 29.94 -21.43 -3.83
N GLN A 651 31.02 -22.06 -4.29
CA GLN A 651 32.37 -21.50 -4.13
C GLN A 651 32.53 -20.20 -4.92
N THR A 652 32.05 -20.18 -6.17
CA THR A 652 32.10 -18.97 -7.02
C THR A 652 31.34 -17.79 -6.39
N SER A 653 30.17 -18.04 -5.81
CA SER A 653 29.36 -16.99 -5.15
C SER A 653 30.03 -16.45 -3.88
N LEU A 654 30.72 -17.31 -3.11
CA LEU A 654 31.47 -16.87 -1.93
C LEU A 654 32.66 -15.99 -2.33
N LEU A 655 33.42 -16.39 -3.35
CA LEU A 655 34.50 -15.58 -3.92
C LEU A 655 34.00 -14.23 -4.45
N GLN A 656 32.87 -14.22 -5.16
CA GLN A 656 32.24 -12.98 -5.62
C GLN A 656 31.78 -12.09 -4.46
N ALA A 657 31.26 -12.66 -3.39
CA ALA A 657 30.89 -11.91 -2.20
C ALA A 657 32.10 -11.28 -1.49
N VAL A 658 33.21 -12.02 -1.38
CA VAL A 658 34.49 -11.47 -0.88
C VAL A 658 34.96 -10.30 -1.74
N ASN A 659 34.92 -10.45 -3.07
CA ASN A 659 35.31 -9.38 -4.00
C ASN A 659 34.36 -8.17 -3.94
N ASP A 660 33.06 -8.40 -3.74
CA ASP A 660 32.07 -7.34 -3.55
C ASP A 660 32.43 -6.48 -2.32
N LEU A 661 32.70 -7.12 -1.18
CA LEU A 661 33.07 -6.39 0.05
C LEU A 661 34.40 -5.65 -0.12
N GLY A 662 35.42 -6.29 -0.71
CA GLY A 662 36.70 -5.66 -1.02
C GLY A 662 36.56 -4.44 -1.93
N GLY A 663 35.75 -4.53 -2.99
CA GLY A 663 35.45 -3.42 -3.90
C GLY A 663 34.74 -2.25 -3.20
N ALA A 664 33.90 -2.56 -2.22
CA ALA A 664 33.20 -1.58 -1.39
C ALA A 664 34.06 -1.02 -0.24
N GLY A 665 35.29 -1.48 -0.06
CA GLY A 665 36.16 -1.10 1.06
C GLY A 665 35.65 -1.58 2.43
N LEU A 666 34.84 -2.65 2.45
CA LEU A 666 34.29 -3.23 3.67
C LEU A 666 35.14 -4.44 4.12
N PRO A 667 35.44 -4.58 5.42
CA PRO A 667 36.10 -5.78 5.93
C PRO A 667 35.15 -6.99 5.82
N LEU A 668 35.70 -8.22 5.78
CA LEU A 668 34.88 -9.43 5.64
C LEU A 668 33.92 -9.66 6.81
N ASP A 669 34.25 -9.16 7.99
CA ASP A 669 33.40 -9.17 9.18
C ASP A 669 32.49 -7.94 9.31
N ALA A 670 32.33 -7.16 8.23
CA ALA A 670 31.50 -5.96 8.22
C ALA A 670 30.10 -6.22 8.82
N THR A 671 29.74 -5.31 9.72
CA THR A 671 28.42 -5.23 10.35
C THR A 671 27.45 -4.47 9.44
N LEU A 672 26.14 -4.55 9.72
CA LEU A 672 25.16 -3.74 9.00
C LEU A 672 25.34 -2.24 9.27
N ARG A 673 25.92 -1.84 10.42
CA ARG A 673 26.29 -0.43 10.67
C ARG A 673 27.24 0.12 9.62
N GLN A 674 28.17 -0.70 9.16
CA GLN A 674 29.18 -0.32 8.17
C GLN A 674 28.67 -0.49 6.74
N GLY A 675 27.91 -1.56 6.48
CA GLY A 675 27.59 -2.00 5.12
C GLY A 675 26.14 -1.84 4.68
N GLN A 676 25.19 -1.42 5.54
CA GLN A 676 23.77 -1.25 5.19
C GLN A 676 23.12 -0.03 5.85
N THR A 677 23.00 1.05 5.08
CA THR A 677 22.52 2.34 5.59
C THR A 677 21.52 3.00 4.65
N VAL A 678 20.79 3.97 5.20
CA VAL A 678 20.07 4.99 4.43
C VAL A 678 20.55 6.36 4.86
N THR A 679 20.59 7.31 3.93
CA THR A 679 20.89 8.71 4.27
C THR A 679 19.60 9.52 4.24
N ARG A 680 19.28 10.19 5.35
CA ARG A 680 18.14 11.09 5.45
C ARG A 680 18.61 12.39 6.09
N ARG A 681 18.34 13.53 5.46
CA ARG A 681 18.76 14.86 5.96
C ARG A 681 20.26 14.95 6.29
N GLY A 682 21.10 14.27 5.50
CA GLY A 682 22.55 14.22 5.72
C GLY A 682 23.02 13.28 6.84
N GLU A 683 22.09 12.65 7.56
CA GLU A 683 22.38 11.66 8.60
C GLU A 683 22.36 10.25 8.02
N VAL A 684 23.42 9.49 8.30
CA VAL A 684 23.53 8.08 7.91
C VAL A 684 22.90 7.24 9.03
N ILE A 685 21.83 6.52 8.69
CA ILE A 685 21.08 5.67 9.61
C ILE A 685 21.28 4.22 9.18
N PRO A 686 21.89 3.36 10.01
CA PRO A 686 22.05 1.95 9.68
C PRO A 686 20.72 1.21 9.81
N ILE A 687 20.46 0.24 8.93
CA ILE A 687 19.18 -0.48 8.90
C ILE A 687 19.43 -1.97 9.17
N GLN A 688 18.66 -2.52 10.11
CA GLN A 688 18.66 -3.94 10.47
C GLN A 688 17.74 -4.76 9.55
N GLY A 689 17.88 -6.09 9.53
CA GLY A 689 17.16 -6.97 8.61
C GLY A 689 17.90 -7.12 7.27
N GLY A 690 17.25 -7.68 6.25
CA GLY A 690 17.92 -7.89 4.96
C GLY A 690 17.05 -8.54 3.88
N PRO A 691 17.66 -8.89 2.73
CA PRO A 691 16.91 -9.25 1.52
C PRO A 691 16.21 -10.61 1.65
N SER A 692 15.02 -10.73 1.04
CA SER A 692 14.18 -11.94 1.11
C SER A 692 14.89 -13.25 0.73
N PRO A 693 15.81 -13.31 -0.27
CA PRO A 693 16.52 -14.55 -0.60
C PRO A 693 17.35 -15.15 0.54
N SER A 694 17.77 -14.34 1.52
CA SER A 694 18.47 -14.83 2.71
C SER A 694 17.55 -15.53 3.73
N GLY A 695 16.24 -15.62 3.46
CA GLY A 695 15.30 -16.28 4.36
C GLY A 695 15.07 -15.48 5.64
N LEU A 696 15.01 -14.16 5.54
CA LEU A 696 14.67 -13.30 6.68
C LEU A 696 13.17 -13.09 6.77
N PHE A 697 12.66 -13.09 8.00
CA PHE A 697 11.32 -12.62 8.28
C PHE A 697 11.21 -11.10 8.11
N ASN A 698 12.02 -10.32 8.84
CA ASN A 698 12.07 -8.86 8.65
C ASN A 698 12.86 -8.49 7.38
N VAL A 699 12.15 -8.30 6.28
CA VAL A 699 12.74 -8.04 4.96
C VAL A 699 13.09 -6.57 4.77
N ILE A 700 14.29 -6.33 4.25
CA ILE A 700 14.74 -5.05 3.72
C ILE A 700 15.33 -5.33 2.34
N THR A 701 14.99 -4.52 1.34
CA THR A 701 15.55 -4.60 -0.01
C THR A 701 16.54 -3.46 -0.21
N PRO A 702 17.81 -3.67 0.17
CA PRO A 702 18.83 -2.65 0.05
C PRO A 702 19.40 -2.58 -1.39
N VAL A 703 19.95 -1.42 -1.76
CA VAL A 703 20.61 -1.17 -3.05
C VAL A 703 22.12 -1.20 -2.88
N TRP A 704 22.78 -2.14 -3.57
CA TRP A 704 24.23 -2.31 -3.53
C TRP A 704 24.94 -1.30 -4.43
N ASP A 705 25.85 -0.51 -3.86
CA ASP A 705 26.85 0.30 -4.54
C ASP A 705 28.20 -0.44 -4.49
N PRO A 706 28.83 -0.75 -5.64
CA PRO A 706 30.10 -1.48 -5.69
C PRO A 706 31.26 -0.86 -4.93
N LYS A 707 31.19 0.43 -4.58
CA LYS A 707 32.23 1.18 -3.88
C LYS A 707 31.87 1.56 -2.45
N LYS A 708 30.61 1.38 -2.03
CA LYS A 708 30.11 1.88 -0.74
C LYS A 708 29.27 0.87 0.05
N GLY A 709 29.00 -0.31 -0.51
CA GLY A 709 28.08 -1.28 0.07
C GLY A 709 26.62 -0.86 -0.11
N TYR A 710 25.74 -1.22 0.82
CA TYR A 710 24.32 -0.90 0.71
C TYR A 710 24.02 0.53 1.20
N THR A 711 23.51 1.38 0.30
CA THR A 711 23.39 2.84 0.53
C THR A 711 21.96 3.39 0.55
N GLU A 712 20.98 2.59 0.15
CA GLU A 712 19.56 2.95 0.17
C GLU A 712 18.68 1.71 0.34
N VAL A 713 17.47 1.89 0.87
CA VAL A 713 16.41 0.89 0.92
C VAL A 713 15.27 1.34 0.02
N VAL A 714 14.92 0.51 -0.96
CA VAL A 714 13.85 0.84 -1.94
C VAL A 714 12.53 0.16 -1.64
N HIS A 715 12.57 -0.94 -0.89
CA HIS A 715 11.46 -1.82 -0.58
C HIS A 715 11.77 -2.60 0.70
N GLY A 716 10.79 -3.23 1.33
CA GLY A 716 10.98 -3.94 2.59
C GLY A 716 9.92 -3.55 3.62
N SER A 717 10.14 -3.93 4.88
CA SER A 717 9.35 -3.50 6.03
C SER A 717 9.00 -2.02 5.95
N SER A 718 7.70 -1.73 5.93
CA SER A 718 7.15 -0.42 5.58
C SER A 718 6.26 0.12 6.70
N PHE A 719 4.94 -0.03 6.60
CA PHE A 719 4.05 0.07 7.74
C PHE A 719 4.10 -1.25 8.51
N MET A 720 4.31 -1.20 9.82
CA MET A 720 4.30 -2.37 10.69
C MET A 720 3.32 -2.13 11.83
N GLN A 721 2.57 -3.15 12.21
CA GLN A 721 1.74 -3.13 13.41
C GLN A 721 1.87 -4.46 14.18
N ALA A 722 2.04 -4.36 15.49
CA ALA A 722 1.79 -5.45 16.43
C ALA A 722 0.65 -5.00 17.35
N VAL A 723 -0.39 -5.81 17.43
CA VAL A 723 -1.66 -5.43 18.05
C VAL A 723 -2.11 -6.54 18.99
N HIS A 724 -2.50 -6.16 20.20
CA HIS A 724 -3.17 -7.04 21.17
C HIS A 724 -4.59 -6.55 21.38
N LEU A 725 -5.55 -7.39 21.02
CA LEU A 725 -6.97 -7.07 21.00
C LEU A 725 -7.62 -7.36 22.35
N LYS A 726 -7.24 -6.56 23.36
CA LYS A 726 -7.86 -6.63 24.69
C LYS A 726 -9.30 -6.10 24.68
N PRO A 727 -10.20 -6.64 25.52
CA PRO A 727 -11.51 -6.07 25.71
C PRO A 727 -11.43 -4.58 26.08
N GLY A 728 -12.17 -3.74 25.37
CA GLY A 728 -12.27 -2.31 25.67
C GLY A 728 -11.27 -1.43 24.90
N CYS A 729 -9.96 -1.68 24.95
CA CYS A 729 -8.99 -0.89 24.19
C CYS A 729 -7.86 -1.77 23.65
N PRO A 730 -7.59 -1.77 22.33
CA PRO A 730 -6.44 -2.49 21.80
C PRO A 730 -5.13 -1.82 22.23
N GLU A 731 -4.09 -2.63 22.43
CA GLU A 731 -2.73 -2.15 22.58
C GLU A 731 -2.00 -2.26 21.25
N LEU A 732 -1.45 -1.15 20.77
CA LEU A 732 -0.80 -1.08 19.46
C LEU A 732 0.67 -0.70 19.59
N ARG A 733 1.46 -1.27 18.69
CA ARG A 733 2.86 -0.95 18.46
C ARG A 733 3.05 -0.81 16.96
N THR A 734 3.60 0.31 16.51
CA THR A 734 3.72 0.57 15.07
C THR A 734 5.10 1.06 14.67
N PHE A 735 5.43 0.82 13.40
CA PHE A 735 6.45 1.56 12.67
C PHE A 735 5.88 2.05 11.34
N LEU A 736 6.29 3.23 10.92
CA LEU A 736 6.36 3.60 9.51
C LEU A 736 7.85 3.83 9.20
N THR A 737 8.52 2.80 8.69
CA THR A 737 10.00 2.70 8.70
C THR A 737 10.73 3.85 8.02
N TYR A 738 10.08 4.55 7.08
CA TYR A 738 10.60 5.71 6.34
C TYR A 738 9.99 7.05 6.79
N GLY A 739 9.29 7.07 7.92
CA GLY A 739 8.63 8.25 8.46
C GLY A 739 7.37 8.66 7.68
N LEU A 740 6.72 9.72 8.15
CA LEU A 740 5.42 10.16 7.64
C LEU A 740 5.51 11.05 6.40
N SER A 741 6.62 11.77 6.22
CA SER A 741 6.76 12.80 5.18
C SER A 741 7.65 12.35 4.01
N THR A 742 7.37 12.87 2.82
CA THR A 742 8.24 12.77 1.65
C THR A 742 9.09 14.01 1.42
N ASN A 743 8.79 15.13 2.11
CA ASN A 743 9.55 16.38 1.97
C ASN A 743 10.94 16.20 2.60
N PRO A 744 12.04 16.26 1.83
CA PRO A 744 13.39 16.00 2.32
C PRO A 744 13.85 16.97 3.41
N ARG A 745 13.16 18.10 3.62
CA ARG A 745 13.44 19.06 4.72
C ARG A 745 12.73 18.72 6.03
N SER A 746 11.68 17.89 5.97
CA SER A 746 10.88 17.52 7.14
C SER A 746 11.64 16.51 8.02
N GLU A 747 11.67 16.74 9.33
CA GLU A 747 12.23 15.78 10.29
C GLU A 747 11.52 14.42 10.23
N ARG A 748 10.24 14.43 9.83
CA ARG A 748 9.38 13.26 9.66
C ARG A 748 9.73 12.38 8.46
N THR A 749 10.86 12.64 7.79
CA THR A 749 11.46 11.74 6.80
C THR A 749 12.41 10.71 7.44
N SER A 750 12.72 10.88 8.73
CA SER A 750 13.81 10.14 9.39
C SER A 750 13.54 9.77 10.84
N ASP A 751 12.63 10.47 11.53
CA ASP A 751 12.35 10.26 12.95
C ASP A 751 11.96 8.80 13.28
N GLN A 752 11.00 8.22 12.55
CA GLN A 752 10.62 6.82 12.73
C GLN A 752 11.64 5.84 12.15
N THR A 753 12.44 6.25 11.17
CA THR A 753 13.54 5.42 10.63
C THR A 753 14.59 5.12 11.70
N LYS A 754 14.88 6.09 12.56
CA LYS A 754 15.77 5.90 13.72
C LYS A 754 15.19 4.95 14.76
N GLU A 755 13.89 5.06 15.02
CA GLU A 755 13.20 4.14 15.94
C GLU A 755 13.19 2.70 15.39
N PHE A 756 12.93 2.53 14.09
CA PHE A 756 12.98 1.23 13.43
C PHE A 756 14.40 0.63 13.42
N SER A 757 15.40 1.45 13.11
CA SER A 757 16.83 1.07 13.19
C SER A 757 17.18 0.52 14.58
N ALA A 758 16.69 1.18 15.64
CA ALA A 758 16.92 0.78 17.02
C ALA A 758 15.91 -0.24 17.58
N LYS A 759 14.99 -0.77 16.75
CA LYS A 759 13.88 -1.66 17.16
C LYS A 759 13.01 -1.12 18.30
N ARG A 760 12.88 0.21 18.43
CA ARG A 760 12.08 0.87 19.47
C ARG A 760 10.67 1.15 18.97
N TRP A 761 9.75 0.22 19.23
CA TRP A 761 8.37 0.32 18.76
C TRP A 761 7.63 1.56 19.28
N ILE A 762 6.90 2.22 18.39
CA ILE A 762 6.10 3.40 18.73
C ILE A 762 4.75 2.96 19.28
N SER A 763 4.28 3.61 20.35
CA SER A 763 2.98 3.33 20.98
C SER A 763 1.98 4.46 20.67
N PRO A 764 1.32 4.46 19.49
CA PRO A 764 0.34 5.49 19.17
C PRO A 764 -0.93 5.33 20.02
N PRO A 765 -1.55 6.43 20.50
CA PRO A 765 -2.79 6.32 21.25
C PRO A 765 -3.95 5.91 20.35
N PHE A 766 -4.75 4.94 20.79
CA PHE A 766 -6.01 4.58 20.14
C PHE A 766 -7.19 5.21 20.88
N CYS A 767 -7.42 4.80 22.12
CA CYS A 767 -8.60 5.24 22.86
C CYS A 767 -8.59 6.75 23.15
N ALA A 768 -9.79 7.34 23.14
CA ALA A 768 -9.99 8.77 23.37
C ALA A 768 -9.32 9.26 24.67
N ARG A 769 -9.34 8.45 25.73
CA ARG A 769 -8.66 8.78 27.00
C ARG A 769 -7.16 8.98 26.81
N ASP A 770 -6.51 8.10 26.06
CA ASP A 770 -5.05 8.11 25.91
C ASP A 770 -4.62 9.22 24.93
N LEU A 771 -5.41 9.44 23.87
CA LEU A 771 -5.23 10.60 22.98
C LEU A 771 -5.45 11.92 23.74
N GLU A 772 -6.43 11.96 24.64
CA GLU A 772 -6.64 13.10 25.54
C GLU A 772 -5.61 13.15 26.68
N ALA A 773 -4.84 12.11 26.97
CA ALA A 773 -3.75 12.17 27.94
C ALA A 773 -2.44 12.62 27.29
N ASP A 774 -2.30 12.44 25.97
CA ASP A 774 -1.08 12.75 25.23
C ASP A 774 -0.72 14.24 25.30
N ARG A 775 0.39 14.53 25.98
CA ARG A 775 0.96 15.87 26.16
C ARG A 775 1.75 16.33 24.92
N SER A 776 2.16 15.39 24.07
CA SER A 776 2.82 15.61 22.79
C SER A 776 1.84 15.89 21.64
N ALA A 777 0.52 15.88 21.89
CA ALA A 777 -0.50 16.15 20.87
C ALA A 777 -0.65 17.64 20.52
N VAL A 778 -0.50 18.03 19.24
CA VAL A 778 -0.89 19.36 18.73
C VAL A 778 -2.27 19.22 18.09
N ARG A 779 -3.29 19.92 18.60
CA ARG A 779 -4.62 19.90 18.00
C ARG A 779 -4.87 21.16 17.19
N VAL A 780 -5.37 20.95 15.99
CA VAL A 780 -5.87 22.00 15.10
C VAL A 780 -7.31 21.66 14.79
N HIS A 781 -8.21 22.53 15.22
CA HIS A 781 -9.61 22.46 14.85
C HIS A 781 -9.85 23.38 13.66
N THR A 782 -10.50 22.86 12.63
CA THR A 782 -10.84 23.59 11.41
C THR A 782 -12.34 23.49 11.17
N ALA A 783 -12.99 24.65 11.06
CA ALA A 783 -14.36 24.78 10.62
C ALA A 783 -14.41 25.61 9.33
N ASP A 784 -14.82 24.97 8.23
CA ASP A 784 -14.97 25.60 6.92
C ASP A 784 -16.44 25.97 6.68
N LEU A 785 -16.72 27.26 6.52
CA LEU A 785 -18.05 27.83 6.28
C LEU A 785 -18.30 28.14 4.79
N GLY A 786 -17.48 27.60 3.88
CA GLY A 786 -17.51 27.82 2.44
C GLY A 786 -16.59 28.95 1.98
N SER A 787 -16.92 30.20 2.32
CA SER A 787 -16.08 31.37 1.98
C SER A 787 -15.19 31.84 3.13
N THR A 788 -15.27 31.17 4.28
CA THR A 788 -14.54 31.54 5.49
C THR A 788 -14.10 30.27 6.22
N THR A 789 -12.82 30.19 6.54
CA THR A 789 -12.24 29.12 7.34
C THR A 789 -11.86 29.68 8.71
N VAL A 790 -12.26 28.97 9.75
CA VAL A 790 -11.84 29.25 11.13
C VAL A 790 -10.95 28.12 11.59
N THR A 791 -9.70 28.46 11.87
CA THR A 791 -8.70 27.53 12.40
C THR A 791 -8.34 27.92 13.82
N VAL A 792 -8.46 26.97 14.75
CA VAL A 792 -8.05 27.14 16.15
C VAL A 792 -7.00 26.09 16.46
N ARG A 793 -5.78 26.56 16.66
CA ARG A 793 -4.68 25.74 17.14
C ARG A 793 -4.64 25.82 18.66
N GLU A 794 -4.78 24.67 19.31
CA GLU A 794 -4.59 24.55 20.75
C GLU A 794 -3.17 24.99 21.15
N ALA A 795 -3.05 25.58 22.33
CA ALA A 795 -1.76 25.92 22.91
C ALA A 795 -1.32 24.92 23.96
N ARG A 796 0.00 24.79 24.12
CA ARG A 796 0.64 24.00 25.18
C ARG A 796 1.32 24.88 26.21
N GLY A 797 1.19 24.54 27.49
CA GLY A 797 1.89 25.23 28.57
C GLY A 797 1.49 26.70 28.68
N SER A 798 2.48 27.60 28.70
CA SER A 798 2.29 29.06 28.79
C SER A 798 1.84 29.72 27.48
N ALA A 799 1.83 28.97 26.37
CA ALA A 799 1.40 29.49 25.07
C ALA A 799 -0.12 29.81 25.05
N ARG A 800 -0.52 30.65 24.10
CA ARG A 800 -1.92 31.06 23.90
C ARG A 800 -2.49 30.38 22.66
N PRO A 801 -3.75 29.93 22.69
CA PRO A 801 -4.35 29.33 21.50
C PRO A 801 -4.31 30.35 20.37
N ARG A 802 -3.88 29.91 19.19
CA ARG A 802 -3.83 30.77 18.01
C ARG A 802 -5.08 30.53 17.20
N ILE A 803 -5.83 31.61 16.98
CA ILE A 803 -7.06 31.60 16.21
C ILE A 803 -6.78 32.35 14.93
N VAL A 804 -6.98 31.69 13.80
CA VAL A 804 -6.84 32.27 12.47
C VAL A 804 -8.20 32.17 11.79
N VAL A 805 -8.70 33.31 11.32
CA VAL A 805 -9.89 33.39 10.49
C VAL A 805 -9.46 33.90 9.13
N GLU A 806 -9.73 33.12 8.10
CA GLU A 806 -9.36 33.42 6.72
C GLU A 806 -10.62 33.46 5.86
N ARG A 807 -10.77 34.51 5.07
CA ARG A 807 -11.83 34.63 4.06
C ARG A 807 -11.23 34.37 2.68
N ALA A 808 -11.81 33.40 1.96
CA ALA A 808 -11.35 33.03 0.62
C ALA A 808 -11.60 34.16 -0.41
N ALA A 809 -12.65 34.97 -0.22
CA ALA A 809 -12.96 36.12 -1.07
C ALA A 809 -13.88 37.14 -0.36
N GLY A 810 -13.87 38.40 -0.81
CA GLY A 810 -14.84 39.45 -0.44
C GLY A 810 -14.35 40.51 0.56
N ARG A 811 -15.24 41.44 0.93
CA ARG A 811 -14.94 42.59 1.82
C ARG A 811 -14.49 42.15 3.22
N PRO A 812 -13.64 42.91 3.92
CA PRO A 812 -13.27 42.63 5.32
C PRO A 812 -14.49 42.43 6.24
N ALA A 813 -14.56 41.30 6.93
CA ALA A 813 -15.63 41.01 7.89
C ALA A 813 -15.21 41.33 9.32
N ARG A 814 -16.18 41.67 10.18
CA ARG A 814 -15.96 41.74 11.63
C ARG A 814 -15.88 40.31 12.17
N VAL A 815 -14.74 39.99 12.75
CA VAL A 815 -14.46 38.76 13.47
C VAL A 815 -14.50 39.06 14.97
N THR A 816 -15.37 38.38 15.69
CA THR A 816 -15.44 38.46 17.15
C THR A 816 -15.08 37.11 17.75
N VAL A 817 -13.99 37.07 18.50
CA VAL A 817 -13.58 35.91 19.29
C VAL A 817 -14.01 36.12 20.73
N ARG A 818 -14.81 35.19 21.27
CA ARG A 818 -15.14 35.11 22.70
C ARG A 818 -14.53 33.83 23.28
N VAL A 819 -13.72 33.96 24.32
CA VAL A 819 -13.27 32.83 25.12
C VAL A 819 -14.19 32.72 26.32
N ARG A 820 -14.77 31.54 26.53
CA ARG A 820 -15.75 31.24 27.56
C ARG A 820 -15.26 30.15 28.51
N ARG A 821 -15.56 30.29 29.80
CA ARG A 821 -15.35 29.25 30.82
C ARG A 821 -16.70 28.98 31.47
N GLY A 822 -17.27 27.80 31.23
CA GLY A 822 -18.71 27.60 31.40
C GLY A 822 -19.47 28.58 30.49
N ASP A 823 -20.43 29.30 31.05
CA ASP A 823 -21.21 30.31 30.32
C ASP A 823 -20.59 31.72 30.34
N ALA A 824 -19.64 31.97 31.24
CA ALA A 824 -19.00 33.28 31.40
C ALA A 824 -18.00 33.58 30.27
N VAL A 825 -18.13 34.75 29.65
CA VAL A 825 -17.15 35.26 28.67
C VAL A 825 -15.98 35.89 29.41
N VAL A 826 -14.85 35.19 29.46
CA VAL A 826 -13.63 35.65 30.15
C VAL A 826 -12.76 36.55 29.26
N ARG A 827 -12.94 36.50 27.94
CA ARG A 827 -12.24 37.38 26.99
C ARG A 827 -13.08 37.61 25.75
N ARG A 828 -13.08 38.83 25.24
CA ARG A 828 -13.67 39.20 23.94
C ARG A 828 -12.66 39.99 23.13
N ILE A 829 -12.45 39.61 21.87
CA ILE A 829 -11.59 40.31 20.92
C ILE A 829 -12.38 40.52 19.64
N ALA A 830 -12.45 41.75 19.14
CA ALA A 830 -13.04 42.05 17.85
C ALA A 830 -11.99 42.67 16.92
N ARG A 831 -11.94 42.17 15.68
CA ARG A 831 -11.07 42.67 14.61
C ARG A 831 -11.86 42.68 13.30
N ARG A 832 -11.41 43.48 12.34
CA ARG A 832 -11.97 43.49 10.98
C ARG A 832 -10.86 43.17 10.01
N GLY A 833 -11.10 42.27 9.07
CA GLY A 833 -10.09 41.86 8.11
C GLY A 833 -10.60 40.75 7.19
N THR A 834 -9.85 40.49 6.13
CA THR A 834 -9.96 39.28 5.30
C THR A 834 -9.17 38.12 5.91
N ARG A 835 -8.08 38.43 6.61
CA ARG A 835 -7.35 37.52 7.50
C ARG A 835 -7.25 38.12 8.89
N VAL A 836 -7.70 37.41 9.91
CA VAL A 836 -7.63 37.82 11.31
C VAL A 836 -6.92 36.74 12.11
N ALA A 837 -5.72 37.03 12.59
CA ALA A 837 -5.00 36.18 13.52
C ALA A 837 -5.02 36.80 14.92
N VAL A 838 -5.49 36.07 15.93
CA VAL A 838 -5.50 36.51 17.32
C VAL A 838 -5.07 35.39 18.26
N SER A 839 -4.40 35.75 19.35
CA SER A 839 -3.93 34.83 20.38
C SER A 839 -4.39 35.29 21.76
N PRO A 840 -5.66 35.01 22.16
CA PRO A 840 -6.18 35.45 23.45
C PRO A 840 -5.39 34.83 24.62
N ARG A 841 -5.13 35.61 25.67
CA ARG A 841 -4.63 35.07 26.95
C ARG A 841 -5.77 34.27 27.60
N VAL A 842 -5.50 33.02 27.95
CA VAL A 842 -6.42 32.14 28.68
C VAL A 842 -5.66 31.56 29.88
N ARG A 843 -6.38 31.23 30.96
CA ARG A 843 -5.81 30.48 32.10
C ARG A 843 -5.94 28.97 31.82
N ARG A 844 -5.04 28.17 32.42
CA ARG A 844 -5.10 26.70 32.36
C ARG A 844 -6.49 26.16 32.72
N GLY A 845 -6.92 25.13 32.00
CA GLY A 845 -8.20 24.44 32.17
C GLY A 845 -9.01 24.30 30.89
N ALA A 846 -10.23 23.76 31.02
CA ALA A 846 -11.19 23.66 29.91
C ALA A 846 -11.87 25.01 29.65
N TYR A 847 -12.03 25.35 28.38
CA TYR A 847 -12.73 26.54 27.93
C TYR A 847 -13.37 26.28 26.56
N ARG A 848 -14.18 27.24 26.09
CA ARG A 848 -14.76 27.25 24.76
C ARG A 848 -14.34 28.50 24.02
N VAL A 849 -13.99 28.38 22.76
CA VAL A 849 -13.73 29.51 21.86
C VAL A 849 -14.93 29.64 20.93
N ASP A 850 -15.66 30.73 21.06
CA ASP A 850 -16.72 31.10 20.13
C ASP A 850 -16.15 32.13 19.15
N VAL A 851 -16.05 31.77 17.87
CA VAL A 851 -15.59 32.65 16.79
C VAL A 851 -16.78 33.04 15.94
N THR A 852 -17.19 34.31 16.04
CA THR A 852 -18.28 34.89 15.23
C THR A 852 -17.71 35.65 14.04
N VAL A 853 -18.14 35.32 12.82
CA VAL A 853 -17.80 36.02 11.57
C VAL A 853 -19.09 36.42 10.86
N GLY A 854 -19.37 37.73 10.79
CA GLY A 854 -20.67 38.21 10.33
C GLY A 854 -21.80 37.70 11.24
N SER A 855 -22.78 36.97 10.67
CA SER A 855 -23.87 36.33 11.40
C SER A 855 -23.58 34.91 11.90
N ARG A 856 -22.45 34.31 11.51
CA ARG A 856 -22.13 32.89 11.79
C ARG A 856 -21.22 32.76 13.00
N THR A 857 -21.45 31.76 13.86
CA THR A 857 -20.60 31.49 15.04
C THR A 857 -20.15 30.03 15.07
N VAL A 858 -18.83 29.81 15.13
CA VAL A 858 -18.21 28.50 15.36
C VAL A 858 -17.87 28.36 16.83
N ARG A 859 -18.22 27.23 17.45
CA ARG A 859 -17.96 26.95 18.87
C ARG A 859 -16.99 25.78 18.97
N ILE A 860 -15.83 26.03 19.59
CA ILE A 860 -14.73 25.08 19.64
C ILE A 860 -14.42 24.80 21.11
N ALA A 861 -14.63 23.55 21.52
CA ALA A 861 -14.10 23.10 22.81
C ALA A 861 -12.58 23.12 22.72
N ALA A 862 -11.93 23.72 23.72
CA ALA A 862 -10.48 23.82 23.76
C ALA A 862 -10.00 23.65 25.20
N LYS A 863 -8.80 23.12 25.34
CA LYS A 863 -8.19 22.90 26.66
C LYS A 863 -6.77 23.45 26.66
N GLN A 864 -6.46 24.30 27.64
CA GLN A 864 -5.08 24.72 27.88
C GLN A 864 -4.52 23.77 28.92
N ARG A 865 -3.57 22.95 28.47
CA ARG A 865 -2.86 21.95 29.25
C ARG A 865 -1.62 22.54 29.88
#